data_AF-A0A7R7GYG1-F1
#
_entry.id   AF-A0A7R7GYG1-F1
#
_cell.length_a   1.000
_cell.length_b   1.000
_cell.length_c   1.000
_cell.angle_alpha   90.00
_cell.angle_beta   90.00
_cell.angle_gamma   90.00
#
_symmetry.space_group_name_H-M   'P 1'
#
loop_
_entity.id
_entity.type
_entity.pdbx_description
1 polymer ?
#
loop_
_entity_poly.entity_id
_entity_poly.type
_entity_poly.pdbx_seq_one_letter_code
_entity_poly.pdbx_strand_id
1 'polypeptide(L)'
;MTSFRDSTGRRVLPPAQRPVPSPAPLRSAPGVLPQGRAELSDAALVSRSWGMAFATLVSRITGFARIVLLAAILGAALASAFSVANQLPNLVAALVLEATFTAIFVPVLARAEQDDPDGGAAFVRRLVTLATTVLVFATVLSVTAAPLLVRLMLGHDPQVNEPLTTAFAYLLLPQVIFYGLSSVFMAILNTRNVFGPPAWAPVVNNLVAIATLGVYLAVPGQLSVDPVRMGNAKLLVLGIGTTLGVFAQTAVLLVAILRQRISLRPLWGIDQRLKRFGAMAAAMVLYVLISQLGLVVGNQIASTAAASGPAIYNYTWLVLMLPFGMIGVTVLTVVMPRLSRNAAADDIPAVLADLSLATRLTMITLIPTVAFMTVGGPAIGSALFAYGRFGDVDASHLGAAITLSAFTLIPYALVLLQLRVFYAREEPWTPIAIIVVITTVKVVASLLAPYMTDNRELVAAYLGLANGLGFVAGAIVGYFLLRRTLRPLGGHLVGAGEVRTILVTVAASLLAGLIAYVTDWLLGLAALTAHAGSAGSLLRLFALAVLMLPIVAGVMVRAQVPEAQAAFAAVVRRVGGKHVMPVKPAGRASDRRPHRRAVTYAEQRNSFTPGGGFRSRSRTGGGLSMTWPERADGKDPR
;
A
#
# COMPACT_ATOMS: atom_id res chain seq x y z
N MET A 1 -66.52 33.14 -19.37
CA MET A 1 -65.87 33.61 -20.63
C MET A 1 -64.66 32.71 -20.82
N THR A 2 -64.59 31.79 -21.77
CA THR A 2 -64.83 31.88 -23.23
C THR A 2 -65.41 30.56 -23.75
N SER A 3 -66.44 30.66 -24.60
CA SER A 3 -67.17 29.53 -25.21
C SER A 3 -66.78 29.45 -26.68
N PHE A 4 -66.13 28.36 -27.11
CA PHE A 4 -65.98 28.06 -28.53
C PHE A 4 -67.34 27.66 -29.12
N ARG A 5 -67.84 28.45 -30.07
CA ARG A 5 -69.00 28.16 -30.92
C ARG A 5 -68.50 28.12 -32.37
N ASP A 6 -68.91 27.10 -33.11
CA ASP A 6 -68.63 27.00 -34.54
C ASP A 6 -69.77 27.65 -35.38
N SER A 7 -69.46 27.98 -36.63
CA SER A 7 -70.12 28.89 -37.57
C SER A 7 -71.56 28.56 -37.99
N THR A 8 -72.22 27.59 -37.36
CA THR A 8 -73.64 27.23 -37.58
C THR A 8 -74.48 27.15 -36.30
N GLY A 9 -73.97 27.63 -35.16
CA GLY A 9 -74.82 27.96 -34.01
C GLY A 9 -75.45 26.78 -33.23
N ARG A 10 -74.95 25.55 -33.36
CA ARG A 10 -75.37 24.40 -32.53
C ARG A 10 -74.31 24.02 -31.50
N ARG A 11 -74.75 23.77 -30.24
CA ARG A 11 -73.91 23.23 -29.16
C ARG A 11 -73.64 21.75 -29.40
N VAL A 12 -72.37 21.36 -29.51
CA VAL A 12 -71.95 19.94 -29.57
C VAL A 12 -71.75 19.44 -28.12
N LEU A 13 -72.54 18.46 -27.69
CA LEU A 13 -72.36 17.75 -26.43
C LEU A 13 -71.36 16.60 -26.62
N PRO A 14 -70.34 16.43 -25.76
CA PRO A 14 -69.48 15.25 -25.81
C PRO A 14 -70.23 13.98 -25.33
N PRO A 15 -69.89 12.79 -25.85
CA PRO A 15 -70.60 11.54 -25.56
C PRO A 15 -70.38 11.06 -24.12
N ALA A 16 -71.43 10.46 -23.54
CA ALA A 16 -71.44 9.89 -22.20
C ALA A 16 -70.41 8.76 -22.02
N GLN A 17 -69.51 8.91 -21.05
CA GLN A 17 -68.57 7.86 -20.65
C GLN A 17 -69.31 6.75 -19.89
N ARG A 18 -69.22 5.51 -20.39
CA ARG A 18 -69.59 4.31 -19.63
C ARG A 18 -68.61 4.10 -18.48
N PRO A 19 -69.05 3.66 -17.28
CA PRO A 19 -68.14 3.38 -16.18
C PRO A 19 -67.22 2.20 -16.52
N VAL A 20 -65.91 2.44 -16.49
CA VAL A 20 -64.87 1.41 -16.61
C VAL A 20 -64.83 0.63 -15.29
N PRO A 21 -64.83 -0.72 -15.28
CA PRO A 21 -64.70 -1.48 -14.04
C PRO A 21 -63.33 -1.25 -13.41
N SER A 22 -63.28 -1.08 -12.09
CA SER A 22 -62.02 -0.99 -11.35
C SER A 22 -61.16 -2.24 -11.59
N PRO A 23 -59.86 -2.11 -11.92
CA PRO A 23 -59.02 -3.27 -12.07
C PRO A 23 -58.84 -3.95 -10.70
N ALA A 24 -59.15 -5.24 -10.65
CA ALA A 24 -58.84 -6.10 -9.51
C ALA A 24 -57.35 -6.00 -9.18
N PRO A 25 -56.94 -6.06 -7.90
CA PRO A 25 -55.55 -6.01 -7.53
C PRO A 25 -54.83 -7.20 -8.16
N LEU A 26 -53.94 -6.91 -9.11
CA LEU A 26 -53.01 -7.86 -9.68
C LEU A 26 -52.26 -8.50 -8.52
N ARG A 27 -52.50 -9.80 -8.30
CA ARG A 27 -51.63 -10.62 -7.46
C ARG A 27 -50.24 -10.51 -8.05
N SER A 28 -49.36 -9.79 -7.36
CA SER A 28 -47.94 -9.76 -7.64
C SER A 28 -47.44 -11.19 -7.68
N ALA A 29 -47.01 -11.65 -8.86
CA ALA A 29 -46.11 -12.79 -8.95
C ALA A 29 -44.97 -12.59 -7.95
N PRO A 30 -44.45 -13.63 -7.27
CA PRO A 30 -43.36 -13.47 -6.34
C PRO A 30 -42.20 -12.80 -7.09
N GLY A 31 -41.92 -11.55 -6.76
CA GLY A 31 -40.76 -10.85 -7.26
C GLY A 31 -39.56 -11.68 -6.87
N VAL A 32 -38.77 -12.09 -7.86
CA VAL A 32 -37.40 -12.53 -7.65
C VAL A 32 -36.70 -11.31 -7.05
N LEU A 33 -36.65 -11.26 -5.73
CA LEU A 33 -35.82 -10.31 -4.99
C LEU A 33 -34.42 -10.42 -5.60
N PRO A 34 -33.75 -9.30 -5.96
CA PRO A 34 -32.35 -9.36 -6.28
C PRO A 34 -31.68 -10.01 -5.07
N GLN A 35 -31.06 -11.16 -5.29
CA GLN A 35 -30.34 -11.89 -4.26
C GLN A 35 -29.31 -10.91 -3.68
N GLY A 36 -29.62 -10.33 -2.53
CA GLY A 36 -28.63 -9.63 -1.71
C GLY A 36 -27.51 -10.64 -1.50
N ARG A 37 -26.34 -10.33 -2.06
CA ARG A 37 -25.15 -11.18 -1.94
C ARG A 37 -25.00 -11.49 -0.46
N ALA A 38 -24.95 -12.78 -0.12
CA ALA A 38 -24.71 -13.22 1.24
C ALA A 38 -23.43 -12.53 1.74
N GLU A 39 -23.56 -11.64 2.72
CA GLU A 39 -22.43 -11.15 3.49
C GLU A 39 -21.69 -12.37 4.03
N LEU A 40 -20.39 -12.43 3.81
CA LEU A 40 -19.56 -13.57 4.18
C LEU A 40 -19.65 -13.74 5.70
N SER A 41 -20.08 -14.91 6.17
CA SER A 41 -19.99 -15.27 7.59
C SER A 41 -18.57 -15.02 8.11
N ASP A 42 -18.44 -14.51 9.34
CA ASP A 42 -17.15 -14.20 9.98
C ASP A 42 -16.13 -15.35 9.87
N ALA A 43 -16.59 -16.61 9.90
CA ALA A 43 -15.73 -17.78 9.71
C ALA A 43 -15.20 -17.95 8.27
N ALA A 44 -16.01 -17.60 7.25
CA ALA A 44 -15.59 -17.56 5.86
C ALA A 44 -14.64 -16.38 5.58
N LEU A 45 -14.83 -15.26 6.28
CA LEU A 45 -13.92 -14.11 6.22
C LEU A 45 -12.56 -14.44 6.85
N VAL A 46 -12.54 -15.10 8.02
CA VAL A 46 -11.30 -15.50 8.72
C VAL A 46 -10.54 -16.57 7.94
N SER A 47 -11.21 -17.62 7.44
CA SER A 47 -10.55 -18.67 6.65
C SER A 47 -9.99 -18.17 5.31
N ARG A 48 -10.69 -17.25 4.64
CA ARG A 48 -10.17 -16.58 3.43
C ARG A 48 -9.03 -15.60 3.73
N SER A 49 -9.05 -14.95 4.90
CA SER A 49 -7.97 -14.06 5.37
C SER A 49 -6.64 -14.80 5.59
N TRP A 50 -6.68 -16.00 6.14
CA TRP A 50 -5.49 -16.85 6.28
C TRP A 50 -4.89 -17.26 4.93
N GLY A 51 -5.74 -17.67 3.98
CA GLY A 51 -5.28 -18.02 2.62
C GLY A 51 -4.60 -16.85 1.89
N MET A 52 -5.13 -15.63 2.06
CA MET A 52 -4.52 -14.41 1.50
C MET A 52 -3.19 -14.05 2.18
N ALA A 53 -3.13 -14.12 3.51
CA ALA A 53 -1.91 -13.84 4.26
C ALA A 53 -0.80 -14.84 3.88
N PHE A 54 -1.15 -16.12 3.75
CA PHE A 54 -0.23 -17.17 3.30
C PHE A 54 0.27 -16.92 1.86
N ALA A 55 -0.63 -16.63 0.92
CA ALA A 55 -0.24 -16.32 -0.46
C ALA A 55 0.68 -15.09 -0.53
N THR A 56 0.41 -14.07 0.29
CA THR A 56 1.26 -12.87 0.39
C THR A 56 2.65 -13.20 0.95
N LEU A 57 2.72 -14.04 1.99
CA LEU A 57 3.99 -14.49 2.55
C LEU A 57 4.80 -15.28 1.53
N VAL A 58 4.17 -16.25 0.86
CA VAL A 58 4.80 -17.04 -0.20
C VAL A 58 5.26 -16.13 -1.34
N SER A 59 4.46 -15.14 -1.73
CA SER A 59 4.84 -14.16 -2.76
C SER A 59 6.07 -13.35 -2.35
N ARG A 60 6.13 -12.86 -1.10
CA ARG A 60 7.28 -12.10 -0.60
C ARG A 60 8.55 -12.97 -0.55
N ILE A 61 8.45 -14.21 -0.07
CA ILE A 61 9.57 -15.15 0.00
C ILE A 61 10.07 -15.50 -1.41
N THR A 62 9.17 -15.90 -2.32
CA THR A 62 9.53 -16.25 -3.70
C THR A 62 10.07 -15.06 -4.48
N GLY A 63 9.53 -13.86 -4.26
CA GLY A 63 10.01 -12.62 -4.88
C GLY A 63 11.41 -12.25 -4.40
N PHE A 64 11.67 -12.37 -3.10
CA PHE A 64 13.01 -12.18 -2.55
C PHE A 64 14.00 -13.21 -3.10
N ALA A 65 13.63 -14.50 -3.09
CA ALA A 65 14.46 -15.58 -3.62
C ALA A 65 14.82 -15.36 -5.10
N ARG A 66 13.86 -14.97 -5.94
CA ARG A 66 14.10 -14.60 -7.35
C ARG A 66 15.18 -13.53 -7.48
N ILE A 67 15.15 -12.51 -6.62
CA ILE A 67 16.07 -11.37 -6.71
C ILE A 67 17.47 -11.76 -6.27
N VAL A 68 17.61 -12.51 -5.18
CA VAL A 68 18.90 -13.06 -4.74
C VAL A 68 19.48 -13.99 -5.81
N LEU A 69 18.67 -14.88 -6.38
CA LEU A 69 19.11 -15.78 -7.46
C LEU A 69 19.56 -14.97 -8.69
N LEU A 70 18.80 -13.95 -9.10
CA LEU A 70 19.16 -13.09 -10.22
C LEU A 70 20.49 -12.37 -9.97
N ALA A 71 20.66 -11.80 -8.77
CA ALA A 71 21.89 -11.16 -8.35
C ALA A 71 23.08 -12.14 -8.41
N ALA A 72 22.94 -13.32 -7.81
CA ALA A 72 23.97 -14.35 -7.77
C ALA A 72 24.34 -14.90 -9.16
N ILE A 73 23.38 -14.97 -10.08
CA ILE A 73 23.59 -15.50 -11.44
C ILE A 73 24.20 -14.46 -12.39
N LEU A 74 23.78 -13.20 -12.28
CA LEU A 74 24.23 -12.13 -13.18
C LEU A 74 25.50 -11.43 -12.70
N GLY A 75 25.70 -11.33 -11.39
CA GLY A 75 26.69 -10.44 -10.78
C GLY A 75 26.21 -8.98 -10.77
N ALA A 76 26.86 -8.13 -9.99
CA ALA A 76 26.31 -6.83 -9.63
C ALA A 76 26.16 -5.85 -10.81
N ALA A 77 27.14 -5.77 -11.72
CA ALA A 77 27.09 -4.87 -12.87
C ALA A 77 25.94 -5.21 -13.86
N LEU A 78 25.74 -6.49 -14.16
CA LEU A 78 24.65 -6.93 -15.03
C LEU A 78 23.30 -6.85 -14.32
N ALA A 79 23.27 -7.14 -13.01
CA ALA A 79 22.09 -6.94 -12.19
C ALA A 79 21.65 -5.46 -12.18
N SER A 80 22.57 -4.50 -12.24
CA SER A 80 22.23 -3.08 -12.39
C SER A 80 21.54 -2.80 -13.73
N ALA A 81 22.13 -3.21 -14.85
CA ALA A 81 21.53 -3.02 -16.18
C ALA A 81 20.14 -3.67 -16.26
N PHE A 82 20.00 -4.91 -15.77
CA PHE A 82 18.72 -5.59 -15.75
C PHE A 82 17.72 -4.93 -14.79
N SER A 83 18.12 -4.55 -13.58
CA SER A 83 17.22 -3.97 -12.58
C SER A 83 16.70 -2.60 -12.99
N VAL A 84 17.52 -1.76 -13.65
CA VAL A 84 17.07 -0.49 -14.21
C VAL A 84 16.06 -0.73 -15.33
N ALA A 85 16.36 -1.63 -16.27
CA ALA A 85 15.45 -1.96 -17.36
C ALA A 85 14.12 -2.58 -16.86
N ASN A 86 14.17 -3.40 -15.80
CA ASN A 86 13.00 -4.04 -15.20
C ASN A 86 12.16 -3.10 -14.32
N GLN A 87 12.68 -1.93 -13.96
CA GLN A 87 11.90 -0.89 -13.27
C GLN A 87 11.02 -0.11 -14.25
N LEU A 88 11.51 0.17 -15.47
CA LEU A 88 10.81 0.98 -16.47
C LEU A 88 9.34 0.60 -16.69
N PRO A 89 8.97 -0.68 -16.87
CA PRO A 89 7.58 -1.04 -17.14
C PRO A 89 6.65 -0.70 -15.97
N ASN A 90 7.13 -0.90 -14.74
CA ASN A 90 6.39 -0.58 -13.53
C ASN A 90 6.22 0.93 -13.36
N LEU A 91 7.27 1.72 -13.63
CA LEU A 91 7.22 3.18 -13.56
C LEU A 91 6.17 3.75 -14.52
N VAL A 92 6.16 3.28 -15.77
CA VAL A 92 5.18 3.70 -16.78
C VAL A 92 3.77 3.25 -16.39
N ALA A 93 3.59 1.99 -16.00
CA ALA A 93 2.27 1.48 -15.60
C ALA A 93 1.69 2.24 -14.39
N ALA A 94 2.53 2.58 -13.41
CA ALA A 94 2.16 3.34 -12.23
C ALA A 94 1.69 4.77 -12.59
N LEU A 95 2.42 5.45 -13.50
CA LEU A 95 2.08 6.79 -13.97
C LEU A 95 0.75 6.80 -14.76
N VAL A 96 0.56 5.83 -15.64
CA VAL A 96 -0.58 5.78 -16.56
C VAL A 96 -1.86 5.38 -15.83
N LEU A 97 -1.78 4.37 -14.97
CA LEU A 97 -2.97 3.66 -14.51
C LEU A 97 -3.14 3.69 -13.00
N GLU A 98 -2.10 3.40 -12.22
CA GLU A 98 -2.20 3.27 -10.75
C GLU A 98 -2.73 4.56 -10.08
N ALA A 99 -2.20 5.72 -10.50
CA ALA A 99 -2.62 7.03 -10.02
C ALA A 99 -4.10 7.34 -10.31
N THR A 100 -4.58 6.94 -11.48
CA THR A 100 -5.95 7.21 -11.94
C THR A 100 -6.93 6.18 -11.35
N PHE A 101 -6.50 4.91 -11.19
CA PHE A 101 -7.34 3.77 -10.77
C PHE A 101 -7.84 3.89 -9.34
N THR A 102 -6.94 4.17 -8.40
CA THR A 102 -7.27 4.15 -6.97
C THR A 102 -8.19 5.32 -6.59
N ALA A 103 -8.01 6.48 -7.21
CA ALA A 103 -8.75 7.69 -6.88
C ALA A 103 -10.12 7.81 -7.57
N ILE A 104 -10.24 7.38 -8.83
CA ILE A 104 -11.49 7.50 -9.58
C ILE A 104 -12.27 6.19 -9.54
N PHE A 105 -11.60 5.08 -9.83
CA PHE A 105 -12.32 3.91 -10.32
C PHE A 105 -12.87 3.04 -9.21
N VAL A 106 -12.19 2.92 -8.05
CA VAL A 106 -12.72 2.10 -6.93
C VAL A 106 -14.04 2.68 -6.37
N PRO A 107 -14.14 3.97 -6.01
CA PRO A 107 -15.39 4.53 -5.48
C PRO A 107 -16.49 4.62 -6.55
N VAL A 108 -16.13 4.93 -7.80
CA VAL A 108 -17.10 5.02 -8.91
C VAL A 108 -17.60 3.65 -9.33
N LEU A 109 -16.75 2.63 -9.32
CA LEU A 109 -17.14 1.24 -9.58
C LEU A 109 -18.08 0.74 -8.48
N ALA A 110 -17.79 1.03 -7.21
CA ALA A 110 -18.66 0.66 -6.10
C ALA A 110 -20.05 1.33 -6.22
N ARG A 111 -20.11 2.60 -6.62
CA ARG A 111 -21.39 3.29 -6.92
C ARG A 111 -22.09 2.74 -8.16
N ALA A 112 -21.37 2.47 -9.25
CA ALA A 112 -21.95 1.89 -10.46
C ALA A 112 -22.55 0.50 -10.20
N GLU A 113 -21.91 -0.34 -9.36
CA GLU A 113 -22.48 -1.63 -8.96
C GLU A 113 -23.76 -1.51 -8.14
N GLN A 114 -23.96 -0.40 -7.41
CA GLN A 114 -25.14 -0.16 -6.57
C GLN A 114 -26.26 0.53 -7.33
N ASP A 115 -25.92 1.52 -8.17
CA ASP A 115 -26.87 2.42 -8.81
C ASP A 115 -27.34 1.90 -10.18
N ASP A 116 -26.49 1.16 -10.91
CA ASP A 116 -26.79 0.81 -12.29
C ASP A 116 -27.63 -0.48 -12.37
N PRO A 117 -28.70 -0.53 -13.18
CA PRO A 117 -29.59 -1.69 -13.29
C PRO A 117 -28.92 -2.93 -13.89
N ASP A 118 -27.74 -2.78 -14.50
CA ASP A 118 -26.92 -3.87 -15.01
C ASP A 118 -25.82 -4.33 -14.01
N GLY A 119 -25.86 -3.82 -12.78
CA GLY A 119 -24.86 -4.11 -11.75
C GLY A 119 -23.45 -3.62 -12.12
N GLY A 120 -23.35 -2.50 -12.86
CA GLY A 120 -22.10 -1.85 -13.25
C GLY A 120 -21.36 -2.51 -14.42
N ALA A 121 -21.99 -3.45 -15.13
CA ALA A 121 -21.33 -4.22 -16.20
C ALA A 121 -20.88 -3.36 -17.38
N ALA A 122 -21.70 -2.40 -17.81
CA ALA A 122 -21.35 -1.45 -18.88
C ALA A 122 -20.19 -0.52 -18.46
N PHE A 123 -20.16 -0.10 -17.20
CA PHE A 123 -19.07 0.70 -16.65
C PHE A 123 -17.76 -0.06 -16.66
N VAL A 124 -17.74 -1.31 -16.16
CA VAL A 124 -16.55 -2.18 -16.19
C VAL A 124 -16.05 -2.39 -17.62
N ARG A 125 -16.94 -2.61 -18.58
CA ARG A 125 -16.57 -2.76 -20.00
C ARG A 125 -15.92 -1.50 -20.55
N ARG A 126 -16.49 -0.32 -20.31
CA ARG A 126 -15.92 0.97 -20.74
C ARG A 126 -14.56 1.22 -20.10
N LEU A 127 -14.45 0.93 -18.81
CA LEU A 127 -13.23 1.07 -18.05
C LEU A 127 -12.12 0.18 -18.58
N VAL A 128 -12.37 -1.14 -18.73
CA VAL A 128 -11.37 -2.06 -19.26
C VAL A 128 -10.99 -1.68 -20.69
N THR A 129 -11.96 -1.29 -21.53
CA THR A 129 -11.68 -0.83 -22.91
C THR A 129 -10.73 0.36 -22.90
N LEU A 130 -11.08 1.42 -22.17
CA LEU A 130 -10.28 2.64 -22.08
C LEU A 130 -8.90 2.38 -21.49
N ALA A 131 -8.83 1.65 -20.37
CA ALA A 131 -7.58 1.29 -19.72
C ALA A 131 -6.67 0.48 -20.65
N THR A 132 -7.22 -0.52 -21.34
CA THR A 132 -6.47 -1.32 -22.31
C THR A 132 -5.95 -0.47 -23.46
N THR A 133 -6.78 0.42 -24.02
CA THR A 133 -6.36 1.33 -25.11
C THR A 133 -5.23 2.25 -24.68
N VAL A 134 -5.36 2.89 -23.51
CA VAL A 134 -4.33 3.78 -22.96
C VAL A 134 -3.05 3.00 -22.67
N LEU A 135 -3.15 1.79 -22.11
CA LEU A 135 -1.99 0.94 -21.84
C LEU A 135 -1.30 0.46 -23.11
N VAL A 136 -2.04 0.08 -24.16
CA VAL A 136 -1.47 -0.30 -25.46
C VAL A 136 -0.71 0.90 -26.03
N PHE A 137 -1.32 2.08 -26.04
CA PHE A 137 -0.66 3.30 -26.52
C PHE A 137 0.59 3.62 -25.70
N ALA A 138 0.50 3.60 -24.38
CA ALA A 138 1.63 3.84 -23.48
C ALA A 138 2.74 2.78 -23.67
N THR A 139 2.37 1.52 -23.91
CA THR A 139 3.34 0.45 -24.16
C THR A 139 4.08 0.68 -25.48
N VAL A 140 3.37 0.99 -26.57
CA VAL A 140 3.98 1.31 -27.86
C VAL A 140 4.89 2.52 -27.74
N LEU A 141 4.41 3.60 -27.11
CA LEU A 141 5.21 4.82 -26.89
C LEU A 141 6.45 4.54 -26.02
N SER A 142 6.33 3.70 -25.01
CA SER A 142 7.46 3.37 -24.13
C SER A 142 8.49 2.53 -24.88
N VAL A 143 8.07 1.55 -25.67
CA VAL A 143 8.95 0.71 -26.49
C VAL A 143 9.66 1.55 -27.54
N THR A 144 8.98 2.47 -28.23
CA THR A 144 9.62 3.36 -29.21
C THR A 144 10.56 4.35 -28.53
N ALA A 145 10.22 4.83 -27.33
CA ALA A 145 11.05 5.71 -26.52
C ALA A 145 12.06 4.96 -25.61
N ALA A 146 12.24 3.65 -25.77
CA ALA A 146 13.11 2.84 -24.92
C ALA A 146 14.52 3.43 -24.67
N PRO A 147 15.28 3.88 -25.70
CA PRO A 147 16.60 4.47 -25.47
C PRO A 147 16.52 5.77 -24.67
N LEU A 148 15.50 6.60 -24.89
CA LEU A 148 15.29 7.83 -24.13
C LEU A 148 14.96 7.55 -22.66
N LEU A 149 14.10 6.56 -22.40
CA LEU A 149 13.74 6.14 -21.05
C LEU A 149 14.94 5.55 -20.30
N VAL A 150 15.79 4.79 -20.99
CA VAL A 150 17.03 4.25 -20.41
C VAL A 150 18.03 5.36 -20.11
N ARG A 151 18.26 6.28 -21.05
CA ARG A 151 19.15 7.44 -20.82
C ARG A 151 18.63 8.33 -19.69
N LEU A 152 17.31 8.49 -19.56
CA LEU A 152 16.69 9.19 -18.43
C LEU A 152 16.97 8.48 -17.10
N MET A 153 16.99 7.15 -17.06
CA MET A 153 17.29 6.38 -15.84
C MET A 153 18.78 6.35 -15.50
N LEU A 154 19.66 6.27 -16.50
CA LEU A 154 21.09 6.09 -16.32
C LEU A 154 21.87 7.40 -16.22
N GLY A 155 21.32 8.51 -16.72
CA GLY A 155 21.98 9.81 -16.70
C GLY A 155 22.99 9.97 -17.82
N HIS A 156 23.86 10.97 -17.68
CA HIS A 156 24.95 11.22 -18.64
C HIS A 156 26.19 10.42 -18.22
N ASP A 157 26.84 9.75 -19.16
CA ASP A 157 28.06 8.95 -18.96
C ASP A 157 27.96 7.88 -17.84
N PRO A 158 26.98 6.96 -17.91
CA PRO A 158 26.82 5.93 -16.91
C PRO A 158 27.99 4.92 -16.92
N GLN A 159 28.37 4.44 -15.72
CA GLN A 159 29.25 3.28 -15.57
C GLN A 159 28.50 1.96 -15.86
N VAL A 160 27.18 1.99 -15.80
CA VAL A 160 26.30 0.88 -16.20
C VAL A 160 26.25 0.78 -17.72
N ASN A 161 26.26 -0.45 -18.25
CA ASN A 161 26.20 -0.69 -19.69
C ASN A 161 24.84 -0.26 -20.28
N GLU A 162 24.80 0.93 -20.87
CA GLU A 162 23.60 1.53 -21.48
C GLU A 162 23.06 0.72 -22.67
N PRO A 163 23.88 0.25 -23.64
CA PRO A 163 23.39 -0.59 -24.72
C PRO A 163 22.70 -1.88 -24.23
N LEU A 164 23.29 -2.56 -23.24
CA LEU A 164 22.70 -3.75 -22.63
C LEU A 164 21.38 -3.42 -21.91
N THR A 165 21.35 -2.33 -21.16
CA THR A 165 20.15 -1.85 -20.47
C THR A 165 19.03 -1.55 -21.48
N THR A 166 19.37 -0.96 -22.62
CA THR A 166 18.44 -0.68 -23.73
C THR A 166 17.91 -1.96 -24.37
N ALA A 167 18.77 -2.95 -24.59
CA ALA A 167 18.34 -4.26 -25.09
C ALA A 167 17.35 -4.95 -24.11
N PHE A 168 17.62 -4.91 -22.80
CA PHE A 168 16.66 -5.38 -21.81
C PHE A 168 15.37 -4.55 -21.82
N ALA A 169 15.45 -3.23 -21.94
CA ALA A 169 14.28 -2.37 -21.97
C ALA A 169 13.34 -2.76 -23.13
N TYR A 170 13.84 -3.03 -24.34
CA TYR A 170 13.00 -3.51 -25.45
C TYR A 170 12.24 -4.81 -25.15
N LEU A 171 12.84 -5.72 -24.38
CA LEU A 171 12.21 -6.99 -24.01
C LEU A 171 11.23 -6.87 -22.83
N LEU A 172 11.47 -5.91 -21.93
CA LEU A 172 10.73 -5.75 -20.68
C LEU A 172 9.63 -4.69 -20.77
N LEU A 173 9.77 -3.64 -21.60
CA LEU A 173 8.76 -2.59 -21.78
C LEU A 173 7.40 -3.09 -22.28
N PRO A 174 7.30 -4.18 -23.08
CA PRO A 174 6.01 -4.81 -23.34
C PRO A 174 5.27 -5.27 -22.07
N GLN A 175 5.92 -5.36 -20.90
CA GLN A 175 5.27 -5.66 -19.63
C GLN A 175 4.34 -4.54 -19.13
N VAL A 176 4.45 -3.31 -19.64
CA VAL A 176 3.60 -2.17 -19.24
C VAL A 176 2.11 -2.52 -19.31
N ILE A 177 1.67 -3.10 -20.43
CA ILE A 177 0.27 -3.52 -20.60
C ILE A 177 -0.13 -4.59 -19.59
N PHE A 178 0.74 -5.55 -19.29
CA PHE A 178 0.44 -6.65 -18.36
C PHE A 178 0.37 -6.18 -16.90
N TYR A 179 1.29 -5.31 -16.47
CA TYR A 179 1.23 -4.70 -15.14
C TYR A 179 -0.01 -3.82 -14.96
N GLY A 180 -0.32 -3.00 -15.96
CA GLY A 180 -1.52 -2.17 -15.96
C GLY A 180 -2.81 -3.00 -15.91
N LEU A 181 -2.93 -3.99 -16.79
CA LEU A 181 -4.10 -4.89 -16.82
C LEU A 181 -4.22 -5.73 -15.55
N SER A 182 -3.10 -6.22 -14.99
CA SER A 182 -3.10 -6.90 -13.70
C SER A 182 -3.73 -6.01 -12.61
N SER A 183 -3.35 -4.75 -12.55
CA SER A 183 -3.89 -3.79 -11.56
C SER A 183 -5.39 -3.56 -11.74
N VAL A 184 -5.85 -3.38 -12.98
CA VAL A 184 -7.27 -3.25 -13.33
C VAL A 184 -8.04 -4.51 -12.90
N PHE A 185 -7.51 -5.68 -13.24
CA PHE A 185 -8.17 -6.95 -12.96
C PHE A 185 -8.22 -7.27 -11.47
N MET A 186 -7.14 -7.00 -10.73
CA MET A 186 -7.14 -7.11 -9.27
C MET A 186 -8.18 -6.20 -8.65
N ALA A 187 -8.29 -4.94 -9.10
CA ALA A 187 -9.28 -4.01 -8.57
C ALA A 187 -10.72 -4.49 -8.83
N ILE A 188 -11.05 -4.93 -10.05
CA ILE A 188 -12.38 -5.48 -10.40
C ILE A 188 -12.71 -6.73 -9.56
N LEU A 189 -11.74 -7.62 -9.36
CA LEU A 189 -11.94 -8.83 -8.55
C LEU A 189 -12.11 -8.49 -7.06
N ASN A 190 -11.37 -7.50 -6.55
CA ASN A 190 -11.47 -7.04 -5.17
C ASN A 190 -12.83 -6.40 -4.88
N THR A 191 -13.39 -5.58 -5.78
CA THR A 191 -14.76 -5.04 -5.60
C THR A 191 -15.82 -6.13 -5.60
N ARG A 192 -15.57 -7.24 -6.28
CA ARG A 192 -16.42 -8.44 -6.29
C ARG A 192 -16.16 -9.39 -5.11
N ASN A 193 -15.34 -9.01 -4.14
CA ASN A 193 -14.93 -9.83 -2.99
C ASN A 193 -14.23 -11.15 -3.38
N VAL A 194 -13.53 -11.17 -4.52
CA VAL A 194 -12.77 -12.31 -5.04
C VAL A 194 -11.28 -12.06 -4.84
N PHE A 195 -10.78 -12.42 -3.66
CA PHE A 195 -9.42 -12.06 -3.26
C PHE A 195 -8.34 -13.12 -3.55
N GLY A 196 -8.75 -14.38 -3.79
CA GLY A 196 -7.82 -15.50 -3.99
C GLY A 196 -6.89 -15.35 -5.20
N PRO A 197 -7.43 -15.22 -6.43
CA PRO A 197 -6.60 -15.05 -7.63
C PRO A 197 -5.69 -13.81 -7.57
N PRO A 198 -6.13 -12.62 -7.12
CA PRO A 198 -5.25 -11.47 -6.86
C PRO A 198 -4.08 -11.79 -5.94
N ALA A 199 -4.29 -12.55 -4.87
CA ALA A 199 -3.23 -12.88 -3.91
C ALA A 199 -2.19 -13.89 -4.46
N TRP A 200 -2.62 -14.81 -5.33
CA TRP A 200 -1.72 -15.84 -5.90
C TRP A 200 -1.03 -15.43 -7.20
N ALA A 201 -1.57 -14.46 -7.94
CA ALA A 201 -1.00 -14.05 -9.22
C ALA A 201 0.48 -13.62 -9.12
N PRO A 202 0.92 -12.85 -8.10
CA PRO A 202 2.34 -12.53 -7.91
C PRO A 202 3.23 -13.74 -7.62
N VAL A 203 2.70 -14.78 -6.94
CA VAL A 203 3.44 -16.04 -6.70
C VAL A 203 3.76 -16.72 -8.03
N VAL A 204 2.79 -16.79 -8.94
CA VAL A 204 2.97 -17.40 -10.27
C VAL A 204 4.05 -16.66 -11.07
N ASN A 205 4.05 -15.32 -11.07
CA ASN A 205 5.11 -14.52 -11.70
C ASN A 205 6.50 -14.88 -11.13
N ASN A 206 6.62 -14.94 -9.80
CA ASN A 206 7.88 -15.28 -9.16
C ASN A 206 8.35 -16.70 -9.49
N LEU A 207 7.45 -17.69 -9.51
CA LEU A 207 7.78 -19.07 -9.86
C LEU A 207 8.24 -19.19 -11.33
N VAL A 208 7.55 -18.53 -12.26
CA VAL A 208 7.97 -18.52 -13.68
C VAL A 208 9.32 -17.83 -13.84
N ALA A 209 9.58 -16.76 -13.11
CA ALA A 209 10.87 -16.10 -13.13
C ALA A 209 11.99 -16.95 -12.52
N ILE A 210 11.75 -17.67 -11.43
CA ILE A 210 12.71 -18.63 -10.87
C ILE A 210 12.97 -19.77 -11.86
N ALA A 211 11.92 -20.31 -12.49
CA ALA A 211 12.06 -21.33 -13.53
C ALA A 211 12.88 -20.80 -14.73
N THR A 212 12.66 -19.54 -15.12
CA THR A 212 13.44 -18.85 -16.15
C THR A 212 14.92 -18.79 -15.79
N LEU A 213 15.25 -18.49 -14.53
CA LEU A 213 16.64 -18.52 -14.06
C LEU A 213 17.23 -19.94 -14.08
N GLY A 214 16.43 -20.97 -13.77
CA GLY A 214 16.84 -22.37 -13.92
C GLY A 214 17.14 -22.74 -15.38
N VAL A 215 16.27 -22.35 -16.32
CA VAL A 215 16.50 -22.54 -17.76
C VAL A 215 17.73 -21.76 -18.23
N TYR A 216 17.91 -20.53 -17.75
CA TYR A 216 19.10 -19.72 -18.06
C TYR A 216 20.40 -20.42 -17.66
N LEU A 217 20.43 -21.12 -16.52
CA LEU A 217 21.58 -21.90 -16.08
C LEU A 217 21.82 -23.14 -16.96
N ALA A 218 20.76 -23.76 -17.48
CA ALA A 218 20.82 -24.93 -18.34
C ALA A 218 21.23 -24.61 -19.80
N VAL A 219 21.05 -23.36 -20.26
CA VAL A 219 21.41 -22.95 -21.62
C VAL A 219 22.93 -22.76 -21.74
N PRO A 220 23.63 -23.49 -22.64
CA PRO A 220 25.06 -23.34 -22.85
C PRO A 220 25.42 -21.98 -23.49
N GLY A 221 26.51 -21.37 -23.04
CA GLY A 221 27.03 -20.08 -23.52
C GLY A 221 27.53 -19.17 -22.41
N GLN A 222 28.61 -18.42 -22.65
CA GLN A 222 29.08 -17.37 -21.73
C GLN A 222 28.34 -16.05 -22.00
N LEU A 223 28.07 -15.26 -20.96
CA LEU A 223 27.62 -13.88 -21.19
C LEU A 223 28.79 -13.12 -21.76
N SER A 224 28.78 -12.94 -23.07
CA SER A 224 29.66 -11.98 -23.69
C SER A 224 29.29 -10.60 -23.16
N VAL A 225 30.29 -9.88 -22.67
CA VAL A 225 30.22 -8.46 -22.30
C VAL A 225 30.01 -7.58 -23.53
N ASP A 226 30.07 -8.19 -24.72
CA ASP A 226 29.93 -7.54 -26.01
C ASP A 226 28.45 -7.22 -26.34
N PRO A 227 28.04 -5.95 -26.30
CA PRO A 227 26.63 -5.53 -26.39
C PRO A 227 26.00 -5.74 -27.78
N VAL A 228 26.80 -6.07 -28.80
CA VAL A 228 26.42 -6.00 -30.22
C VAL A 228 25.80 -7.31 -30.74
N ARG A 229 25.78 -8.39 -29.97
CA ARG A 229 25.11 -9.64 -30.37
C ARG A 229 23.73 -9.77 -29.69
N MET A 230 22.74 -9.06 -30.26
CA MET A 230 21.30 -9.15 -29.97
C MET A 230 20.68 -10.58 -30.01
N GLY A 231 21.46 -11.62 -30.33
CA GLY A 231 21.05 -13.03 -30.37
C GLY A 231 21.60 -13.91 -29.24
N ASN A 232 22.12 -13.35 -28.14
CA ASN A 232 22.64 -14.17 -27.06
C ASN A 232 21.48 -14.87 -26.34
N ALA A 233 21.36 -16.20 -26.47
CA ALA A 233 20.22 -16.99 -25.99
C ALA A 233 19.89 -16.71 -24.51
N LYS A 234 20.91 -16.43 -23.69
CA LYS A 234 20.75 -16.06 -22.27
C LYS A 234 20.05 -14.73 -22.02
N LEU A 235 20.29 -13.72 -22.85
CA LEU A 235 19.62 -12.42 -22.77
C LEU A 235 18.13 -12.56 -23.11
N LEU A 236 17.83 -13.31 -24.17
CA LEU A 236 16.46 -13.62 -24.58
C LEU A 236 15.73 -14.45 -23.54
N VAL A 237 16.38 -15.47 -22.95
CA VAL A 237 15.79 -16.26 -21.87
C VAL A 237 15.40 -15.36 -20.69
N LEU A 238 16.29 -14.45 -20.26
CA LEU A 238 16.00 -13.58 -19.13
C LEU A 238 14.90 -12.55 -19.46
N GLY A 239 14.98 -11.87 -20.60
CA GLY A 239 13.99 -10.86 -21.00
C GLY A 239 12.61 -11.47 -21.30
N ILE A 240 12.56 -12.51 -22.13
CA ILE A 240 11.29 -13.17 -22.50
C ILE A 240 10.72 -13.93 -21.30
N GLY A 241 11.54 -14.66 -20.54
CA GLY A 241 11.05 -15.46 -19.43
C GLY A 241 10.53 -14.60 -18.26
N THR A 242 11.11 -13.42 -18.02
CA THR A 242 10.56 -12.48 -17.04
C THR A 242 9.27 -11.84 -17.54
N THR A 243 9.18 -11.47 -18.82
CA THR A 243 7.92 -11.02 -19.44
C THR A 243 6.83 -12.10 -19.40
N LEU A 244 7.21 -13.36 -19.60
CA LEU A 244 6.31 -14.51 -19.47
C LEU A 244 5.77 -14.66 -18.04
N GLY A 245 6.58 -14.37 -17.02
CA GLY A 245 6.12 -14.36 -15.63
C GLY A 245 5.04 -13.31 -15.36
N VAL A 246 5.22 -12.09 -15.88
CA VAL A 246 4.22 -11.01 -15.76
C VAL A 246 2.96 -11.32 -16.58
N PHE A 247 3.13 -11.92 -17.76
CA PHE A 247 2.01 -12.43 -18.56
C PHE A 247 1.24 -13.51 -17.80
N ALA A 248 1.92 -14.49 -17.19
CA ALA A 248 1.30 -15.58 -16.45
C ALA A 248 0.48 -15.05 -15.25
N GLN A 249 1.01 -14.06 -14.51
CA GLN A 249 0.25 -13.35 -13.47
C GLN A 249 -1.03 -12.72 -14.04
N THR A 250 -0.92 -12.00 -15.15
CA THR A 250 -2.07 -11.36 -15.80
C THR A 250 -3.08 -12.39 -16.30
N ALA A 251 -2.62 -13.52 -16.83
CA ALA A 251 -3.45 -14.61 -17.32
C ALA A 251 -4.25 -15.27 -16.19
N VAL A 252 -3.66 -15.49 -15.01
CA VAL A 252 -4.38 -16.00 -13.84
C VAL A 252 -5.56 -15.10 -13.47
N LEU A 253 -5.35 -13.78 -13.51
CA LEU A 253 -6.38 -12.79 -13.22
C LEU A 253 -7.44 -12.75 -14.33
N LEU A 254 -7.03 -12.82 -15.59
CA LEU A 254 -7.94 -12.88 -16.73
C LEU A 254 -8.85 -14.10 -16.65
N VAL A 255 -8.30 -15.28 -16.36
CA VAL A 255 -9.06 -16.52 -16.16
C VAL A 255 -10.07 -16.36 -15.01
N ALA A 256 -9.67 -15.70 -13.92
CA ALA A 256 -10.58 -15.43 -12.81
C ALA A 256 -11.75 -14.50 -13.19
N ILE A 257 -11.49 -13.45 -13.98
CA ILE A 257 -12.53 -12.56 -14.51
C ILE A 257 -13.51 -13.32 -15.42
N LEU A 258 -12.99 -14.15 -16.32
CA LEU A 258 -13.80 -14.97 -17.22
C LEU A 258 -14.67 -15.97 -16.44
N ARG A 259 -14.13 -16.59 -15.38
CA ARG A 259 -14.88 -17.48 -14.48
C ARG A 259 -16.01 -16.77 -13.74
N GLN A 260 -15.84 -15.49 -13.41
CA GLN A 260 -16.89 -14.65 -12.81
C GLN A 260 -17.93 -14.16 -13.84
N ARG A 261 -17.84 -14.60 -15.11
CA ARG A 261 -18.71 -14.20 -16.23
C ARG A 261 -18.77 -12.67 -16.41
N ILE A 262 -17.69 -11.97 -16.05
CA ILE A 262 -17.58 -10.53 -16.28
C ILE A 262 -17.32 -10.34 -17.76
N SER A 263 -18.24 -9.65 -18.45
CA SER A 263 -18.09 -9.37 -19.87
C SER A 263 -16.94 -8.39 -20.09
N LEU A 264 -15.93 -8.82 -20.85
CA LEU A 264 -14.82 -7.98 -21.31
C LEU A 264 -15.02 -7.46 -22.75
N ARG A 265 -16.24 -7.57 -23.28
CA ARG A 265 -16.53 -7.10 -24.65
C ARG A 265 -16.27 -5.60 -24.74
N PRO A 266 -15.44 -5.13 -25.69
CA PRO A 266 -15.15 -3.71 -25.84
C PRO A 266 -16.43 -2.88 -25.87
N LEU A 267 -16.43 -1.77 -25.15
CA LEU A 267 -17.53 -0.80 -25.14
C LEU A 267 -16.91 0.59 -25.05
N TRP A 268 -17.03 1.36 -26.12
CA TRP A 268 -16.49 2.72 -26.17
C TRP A 268 -17.46 3.71 -25.51
N GLY A 269 -16.92 4.72 -24.86
CA GLY A 269 -17.68 5.80 -24.23
C GLY A 269 -17.03 6.28 -22.94
N ILE A 270 -16.96 7.59 -22.77
CA ILE A 270 -16.48 8.22 -21.53
C ILE A 270 -17.70 8.54 -20.68
N ASP A 271 -17.78 7.90 -19.51
CA ASP A 271 -18.85 8.18 -18.56
C ASP A 271 -18.70 9.61 -18.00
N GLN A 272 -19.77 10.38 -17.88
CA GLN A 272 -19.73 11.70 -17.25
C GLN A 272 -19.27 11.63 -15.79
N ARG A 273 -19.49 10.48 -15.12
CA ARG A 273 -18.97 10.22 -13.78
C ARG A 273 -17.43 10.31 -13.73
N LEU A 274 -16.70 9.92 -14.78
CA LEU A 274 -15.22 10.06 -14.84
C LEU A 274 -14.77 11.53 -14.84
N LYS A 275 -15.54 12.45 -15.44
CA LYS A 275 -15.19 13.87 -15.51
C LYS A 275 -15.21 14.54 -14.15
N ARG A 276 -16.11 14.12 -13.25
CA ARG A 276 -16.24 14.68 -11.88
C ARG A 276 -15.03 14.42 -10.99
N PHE A 277 -14.22 13.40 -11.29
CA PHE A 277 -13.03 13.04 -10.52
C PHE A 277 -11.72 13.46 -11.20
N GLY A 278 -11.77 14.22 -12.31
CA GLY A 278 -10.59 14.61 -13.07
C GLY A 278 -9.56 15.41 -12.24
N ALA A 279 -10.02 16.27 -11.33
CA ALA A 279 -9.13 17.04 -10.45
C ALA A 279 -8.37 16.14 -9.44
N MET A 280 -9.04 15.14 -8.85
CA MET A 280 -8.39 14.18 -7.95
C MET A 280 -7.42 13.26 -8.70
N ALA A 281 -7.78 12.86 -9.92
CA ALA A 281 -6.90 12.07 -10.79
C ALA A 281 -5.62 12.84 -11.12
N ALA A 282 -5.75 14.11 -11.53
CA ALA A 282 -4.61 14.97 -11.82
C ALA A 282 -3.71 15.15 -10.59
N ALA A 283 -4.29 15.33 -9.40
CA ALA A 283 -3.56 15.41 -8.14
C ALA A 283 -2.74 14.13 -7.86
N MET A 284 -3.34 12.95 -8.06
CA MET A 284 -2.64 11.67 -7.85
C MET A 284 -1.57 11.40 -8.92
N VAL A 285 -1.84 11.73 -10.19
CA VAL A 285 -0.83 11.64 -11.26
C VAL A 285 0.35 12.54 -10.94
N LEU A 286 0.10 13.76 -10.48
CA LEU A 286 1.14 14.68 -10.03
C LEU A 286 1.94 14.12 -8.85
N TYR A 287 1.26 13.54 -7.86
CA TYR A 287 1.91 12.86 -6.72
C TYR A 287 2.86 11.75 -7.19
N VAL A 288 2.39 10.87 -8.08
CA VAL A 288 3.21 9.77 -8.62
C VAL A 288 4.35 10.33 -9.48
N LEU A 289 4.12 11.36 -10.28
CA LEU A 289 5.17 11.98 -11.09
C LEU A 289 6.30 12.54 -10.23
N ILE A 290 5.98 13.25 -9.13
CA ILE A 290 6.96 13.80 -8.19
C ILE A 290 7.72 12.67 -7.48
N SER A 291 7.07 11.56 -7.13
CA SER A 291 7.75 10.43 -6.50
C SER A 291 8.71 9.73 -7.46
N GLN A 292 8.33 9.58 -8.74
CA GLN A 292 9.20 8.99 -9.77
C GLN A 292 10.40 9.86 -10.08
N LEU A 293 10.27 11.20 -10.08
CA LEU A 293 11.42 12.09 -10.31
C LEU A 293 12.55 11.83 -9.32
N GLY A 294 12.22 11.63 -8.04
CA GLY A 294 13.22 11.31 -7.04
C GLY A 294 13.84 9.92 -7.19
N LEU A 295 13.13 8.95 -7.78
CA LEU A 295 13.68 7.64 -8.12
C LEU A 295 14.63 7.73 -9.32
N VAL A 296 14.23 8.50 -10.36
CA VAL A 296 15.04 8.77 -11.55
C VAL A 296 16.39 9.36 -11.15
N VAL A 297 16.39 10.44 -10.38
CA VAL A 297 17.64 11.11 -9.95
C VAL A 297 18.52 10.17 -9.13
N GLY A 298 17.93 9.39 -8.20
CA GLY A 298 18.68 8.40 -7.42
C GLY A 298 19.34 7.34 -8.30
N ASN A 299 18.62 6.81 -9.29
CA ASN A 299 19.18 5.85 -10.24
C ASN A 299 20.29 6.46 -11.10
N GLN A 300 20.14 7.69 -11.60
CA GLN A 300 21.17 8.37 -12.40
C GLN A 300 22.48 8.54 -11.62
N ILE A 301 22.39 8.96 -10.35
CA ILE A 301 23.57 9.16 -9.52
C ILE A 301 24.21 7.81 -9.18
N ALA A 302 23.38 6.79 -8.90
CA ALA A 302 23.88 5.44 -8.65
C ALA A 302 24.61 4.85 -9.87
N SER A 303 24.06 5.03 -11.08
CA SER A 303 24.63 4.49 -12.33
C SER A 303 25.88 5.22 -12.80
N THR A 304 26.01 6.51 -12.53
CA THR A 304 27.21 7.29 -12.84
C THR A 304 28.33 7.08 -11.83
N ALA A 305 27.98 6.76 -10.58
CA ALA A 305 28.97 6.48 -9.55
C ALA A 305 29.64 5.10 -9.73
N ALA A 306 28.86 4.03 -9.92
CA ALA A 306 29.38 2.67 -10.02
C ALA A 306 28.51 1.77 -10.90
N ALA A 307 29.12 0.78 -11.57
CA ALA A 307 28.41 -0.19 -12.39
C ALA A 307 27.43 -1.06 -11.56
N SER A 308 27.74 -1.33 -10.29
CA SER A 308 26.87 -2.05 -9.34
C SER A 308 25.89 -1.14 -8.59
N GLY A 309 26.00 0.19 -8.74
CA GLY A 309 25.28 1.18 -7.95
C GLY A 309 23.76 1.00 -7.95
N PRO A 310 23.09 0.94 -9.11
CA PRO A 310 21.63 0.80 -9.15
C PRO A 310 21.12 -0.51 -8.53
N ALA A 311 21.84 -1.63 -8.72
CA ALA A 311 21.49 -2.90 -8.07
C ALA A 311 21.62 -2.80 -6.55
N ILE A 312 22.73 -2.27 -6.04
CA ILE A 312 22.95 -2.07 -4.60
C ILE A 312 21.87 -1.19 -3.99
N TYR A 313 21.56 -0.06 -4.64
CA TYR A 313 20.53 0.87 -4.18
C TYR A 313 19.14 0.20 -4.14
N ASN A 314 18.76 -0.52 -5.19
CA ASN A 314 17.46 -1.19 -5.28
C ASN A 314 17.33 -2.33 -4.26
N TYR A 315 18.34 -3.20 -4.16
CA TYR A 315 18.31 -4.36 -3.28
C TYR A 315 18.37 -3.96 -1.80
N THR A 316 19.09 -2.89 -1.47
CA THR A 316 19.06 -2.30 -0.12
C THR A 316 17.65 -1.90 0.27
N TRP A 317 16.95 -1.15 -0.59
CA TRP A 317 15.56 -0.74 -0.33
C TRP A 317 14.64 -1.95 -0.14
N LEU A 318 14.85 -3.00 -0.92
CA LEU A 318 14.07 -4.23 -0.80
C LEU A 318 14.28 -4.91 0.54
N VAL A 319 15.53 -5.04 1.00
CA VAL A 319 15.85 -5.63 2.30
C VAL A 319 15.21 -4.82 3.44
N LEU A 320 15.21 -3.49 3.35
CA LEU A 320 14.51 -2.62 4.31
C LEU A 320 12.99 -2.86 4.33
N MET A 321 12.39 -3.12 3.18
CA MET A 321 10.95 -3.38 3.07
C MET A 321 10.52 -4.72 3.70
N LEU A 322 11.42 -5.67 3.95
CA LEU A 322 11.08 -6.95 4.57
C LEU A 322 10.53 -6.79 5.99
N PRO A 323 11.27 -6.23 6.96
CA PRO A 323 10.73 -6.04 8.31
C PRO A 323 9.59 -5.01 8.34
N PHE A 324 9.67 -3.94 7.54
CA PHE A 324 8.57 -2.98 7.44
C PHE A 324 7.27 -3.64 6.95
N GLY A 325 7.36 -4.53 5.96
CA GLY A 325 6.22 -5.28 5.43
C GLY A 325 5.57 -6.23 6.43
N MET A 326 6.33 -6.77 7.38
CA MET A 326 5.81 -7.63 8.44
C MET A 326 5.24 -6.82 9.62
N ILE A 327 5.94 -5.76 10.02
CA ILE A 327 5.68 -5.03 11.26
C ILE A 327 4.84 -3.78 10.96
N GLY A 328 5.38 -2.89 10.14
CA GLY A 328 4.77 -1.59 9.83
C GLY A 328 3.42 -1.73 9.13
N VAL A 329 3.34 -2.61 8.12
CA VAL A 329 2.06 -2.88 7.43
C VAL A 329 1.05 -3.52 8.37
N THR A 330 1.43 -4.45 9.24
CA THR A 330 0.51 -5.07 10.20
C THR A 330 -0.08 -4.06 11.17
N VAL A 331 0.75 -3.18 11.74
CA VAL A 331 0.27 -2.10 12.62
C VAL A 331 -0.69 -1.20 11.85
N LEU A 332 -0.33 -0.84 10.61
CA LEU A 332 -1.17 0.00 9.77
C LEU A 332 -2.52 -0.66 9.46
N THR A 333 -2.54 -1.95 9.13
CA THR A 333 -3.77 -2.71 8.84
C THR A 333 -4.70 -2.78 10.06
N VAL A 334 -4.15 -2.91 11.27
CA VAL A 334 -4.96 -2.99 12.49
C VAL A 334 -5.54 -1.63 12.89
N VAL A 335 -4.76 -0.56 12.76
CA VAL A 335 -5.21 0.77 13.19
C VAL A 335 -6.04 1.49 12.13
N MET A 336 -5.83 1.19 10.84
CA MET A 336 -6.45 1.92 9.73
C MET A 336 -7.99 1.94 9.75
N PRO A 337 -8.72 0.84 9.98
CA PRO A 337 -10.19 0.88 9.98
C PRO A 337 -10.76 1.84 11.04
N ARG A 338 -10.10 1.93 12.21
CA ARG A 338 -10.48 2.84 13.29
C ARG A 338 -10.15 4.28 12.94
N LEU A 339 -8.92 4.51 12.48
CA LEU A 339 -8.43 5.84 12.10
C LEU A 339 -9.27 6.45 10.97
N SER A 340 -9.61 5.66 9.94
CA SER A 340 -10.44 6.10 8.82
C SER A 340 -11.88 6.42 9.26
N ARG A 341 -12.47 5.61 10.14
CA ARG A 341 -13.83 5.85 10.65
C ARG A 341 -13.89 7.12 11.50
N ASN A 342 -12.93 7.29 12.41
CA ASN A 342 -12.88 8.45 13.30
C ASN A 342 -12.54 9.74 12.53
N ALA A 343 -11.65 9.65 11.53
CA ALA A 343 -11.32 10.78 10.66
C ALA A 343 -12.50 11.19 9.77
N ALA A 344 -13.25 10.24 9.21
CA ALA A 344 -14.46 10.52 8.43
C ALA A 344 -15.61 11.07 9.29
N ALA A 345 -15.67 10.70 10.57
CA ALA A 345 -16.63 11.24 11.54
C ALA A 345 -16.21 12.59 12.16
N ASP A 346 -15.04 13.12 11.78
CA ASP A 346 -14.43 14.33 12.33
C ASP A 346 -14.23 14.29 13.87
N ASP A 347 -14.09 13.08 14.44
CA ASP A 347 -13.80 12.86 15.87
C ASP A 347 -12.29 13.05 16.12
N ILE A 348 -11.88 14.31 16.24
CA ILE A 348 -10.48 14.71 16.42
C ILE A 348 -9.84 14.03 17.64
N PRO A 349 -10.45 14.01 18.85
CA PRO A 349 -9.87 13.32 20.00
C PRO A 349 -9.59 11.83 19.75
N ALA A 350 -10.52 11.12 19.11
CA ALA A 350 -10.33 9.71 18.78
C ALA A 350 -9.23 9.49 17.72
N VAL A 351 -9.17 10.37 16.70
CA VAL A 351 -8.08 10.35 15.69
C VAL A 351 -6.71 10.54 16.34
N LEU A 352 -6.57 11.49 17.27
CA LEU A 352 -5.32 11.75 17.98
C LEU A 352 -4.92 10.54 18.85
N ALA A 353 -5.87 9.91 19.53
CA ALA A 353 -5.60 8.72 20.33
C ALA A 353 -5.15 7.54 19.46
N ASP A 354 -5.84 7.29 18.34
CA ASP A 354 -5.48 6.22 17.40
C ASP A 354 -4.13 6.49 16.72
N LEU A 355 -3.84 7.74 16.34
CA LEU A 355 -2.56 8.14 15.75
C LEU A 355 -1.42 7.95 16.77
N SER A 356 -1.60 8.40 18.01
CA SER A 356 -0.61 8.25 19.08
C SER A 356 -0.31 6.78 19.36
N LEU A 357 -1.35 5.94 19.41
CA LEU A 357 -1.22 4.49 19.55
C LEU A 357 -0.46 3.87 18.36
N ALA A 358 -0.85 4.20 17.13
CA ALA A 358 -0.20 3.68 15.92
C ALA A 358 1.28 4.07 15.86
N THR A 359 1.59 5.33 16.13
CA THR A 359 2.97 5.83 16.19
C THR A 359 3.75 5.07 17.25
N ARG A 360 3.22 4.94 18.47
CA ARG A 360 3.90 4.22 19.55
C ARG A 360 4.18 2.75 19.20
N LEU A 361 3.18 2.01 18.71
CA LEU A 361 3.34 0.61 18.31
C LEU A 361 4.37 0.44 17.18
N THR A 362 4.33 1.34 16.20
CA THR A 362 5.27 1.36 15.08
C THR A 362 6.70 1.65 15.56
N MET A 363 6.87 2.63 16.46
CA MET A 363 8.21 3.00 16.96
C MET A 363 8.81 1.92 17.86
N ILE A 364 8.03 1.34 18.77
CA ILE A 364 8.48 0.26 19.67
C ILE A 364 9.05 -0.94 18.90
N THR A 365 8.53 -1.19 17.71
CA THR A 365 8.88 -2.36 16.90
C THR A 365 9.93 -2.06 15.83
N LEU A 366 9.83 -0.92 15.15
CA LEU A 366 10.78 -0.54 14.10
C LEU A 366 12.11 -0.01 14.64
N ILE A 367 12.16 0.69 15.77
CA ILE A 367 13.41 1.25 16.30
C ILE A 367 14.43 0.14 16.66
N PRO A 368 14.06 -0.95 17.37
CA PRO A 368 14.99 -2.06 17.61
C PRO A 368 15.43 -2.74 16.31
N THR A 369 14.51 -2.86 15.34
CA THR A 369 14.81 -3.44 14.03
C THR A 369 15.84 -2.59 13.28
N VAL A 370 15.66 -1.27 13.27
CA VAL A 370 16.60 -0.31 12.68
C VAL A 370 17.97 -0.47 13.33
N ALA A 371 18.06 -0.49 14.66
CA ALA A 371 19.33 -0.66 15.35
C ALA A 371 20.01 -1.99 15.00
N PHE A 372 19.25 -3.08 14.92
CA PHE A 372 19.76 -4.38 14.49
C PHE A 372 20.28 -4.34 13.04
N MET A 373 19.55 -3.70 12.12
CA MET A 373 19.99 -3.56 10.72
C MET A 373 21.18 -2.62 10.57
N THR A 374 21.31 -1.60 11.43
CA THR A 374 22.47 -0.70 11.45
C THR A 374 23.73 -1.45 11.90
N VAL A 375 23.67 -2.27 12.95
CA VAL A 375 24.85 -3.03 13.42
C VAL A 375 25.11 -4.26 12.55
N GLY A 376 24.05 -4.96 12.14
CA GLY A 376 24.10 -6.19 11.37
C GLY A 376 24.24 -5.99 9.87
N GLY A 377 24.19 -4.76 9.35
CA GLY A 377 24.16 -4.45 7.92
C GLY A 377 25.19 -5.22 7.08
N PRO A 378 26.50 -5.20 7.42
CA PRO A 378 27.52 -5.97 6.70
C PRO A 378 27.22 -7.47 6.66
N ALA A 379 26.81 -8.04 7.79
CA ALA A 379 26.47 -9.46 7.87
C ALA A 379 25.16 -9.79 7.13
N ILE A 380 24.17 -8.88 7.08
CA ILE A 380 22.96 -9.03 6.26
C ILE A 380 23.33 -9.05 4.77
N GLY A 381 24.20 -8.13 4.33
CA GLY A 381 24.68 -8.08 2.95
C GLY A 381 25.35 -9.39 2.53
N SER A 382 26.33 -9.85 3.30
CA SER A 382 27.03 -11.11 3.03
C SER A 382 26.12 -12.34 3.16
N ALA A 383 25.27 -12.41 4.19
CA ALA A 383 24.38 -13.56 4.39
C ALA A 383 23.36 -13.74 3.26
N LEU A 384 22.90 -12.65 2.64
CA LEU A 384 21.84 -12.69 1.65
C LEU A 384 22.34 -12.61 0.20
N PHE A 385 23.46 -11.93 -0.04
CA PHE A 385 23.89 -11.59 -1.41
C PHE A 385 25.31 -12.04 -1.76
N ALA A 386 26.15 -12.49 -0.82
CA ALA A 386 27.49 -13.03 -1.15
C ALA A 386 27.39 -14.45 -1.72
N TYR A 387 26.81 -14.58 -2.91
CA TYR A 387 26.59 -15.84 -3.60
C TYR A 387 26.91 -15.72 -5.08
N GLY A 388 27.51 -16.77 -5.64
CA GLY A 388 27.77 -16.87 -7.07
C GLY A 388 28.64 -15.73 -7.58
N ARG A 389 28.15 -15.01 -8.59
CA ARG A 389 28.84 -13.88 -9.24
C ARG A 389 28.60 -12.55 -8.56
N PHE A 390 27.70 -12.48 -7.59
CA PHE A 390 27.53 -11.31 -6.72
C PHE A 390 28.57 -11.45 -5.61
N GLY A 391 29.78 -10.95 -5.89
CA GLY A 391 30.96 -11.19 -5.05
C GLY A 391 30.85 -10.58 -3.66
N ASP A 392 31.82 -10.92 -2.80
CA ASP A 392 31.86 -10.45 -1.41
C ASP A 392 31.97 -8.92 -1.30
N VAL A 393 32.65 -8.29 -2.25
CA VAL A 393 32.84 -6.83 -2.30
C VAL A 393 31.49 -6.12 -2.49
N ASP A 394 30.72 -6.46 -3.53
CA ASP A 394 29.40 -5.87 -3.77
C ASP A 394 28.42 -6.18 -2.62
N ALA A 395 28.49 -7.37 -2.04
CA ALA A 395 27.70 -7.73 -0.86
C ALA A 395 28.06 -6.88 0.37
N SER A 396 29.34 -6.52 0.53
CA SER A 396 29.81 -5.62 1.58
C SER A 396 29.31 -4.18 1.38
N HIS A 397 29.32 -3.67 0.14
CA HIS A 397 28.76 -2.36 -0.19
C HIS A 397 27.25 -2.31 0.02
N LEU A 398 26.53 -3.38 -0.32
CA LEU A 398 25.12 -3.54 0.00
C LEU A 398 24.88 -3.56 1.52
N GLY A 399 25.75 -4.22 2.29
CA GLY A 399 25.69 -4.19 3.76
C GLY A 399 25.94 -2.80 4.36
N ALA A 400 26.86 -2.03 3.79
CA ALA A 400 27.08 -0.63 4.16
C ALA A 400 25.86 0.24 3.80
N ALA A 401 25.24 0.00 2.65
CA ALA A 401 24.01 0.66 2.25
C ALA A 401 22.85 0.36 3.20
N ILE A 402 22.69 -0.89 3.65
CA ILE A 402 21.71 -1.26 4.68
C ILE A 402 21.99 -0.48 5.98
N THR A 403 23.25 -0.44 6.41
CA THR A 403 23.68 0.24 7.64
C THR A 403 23.26 1.71 7.66
N LEU A 404 23.59 2.43 6.59
CA LEU A 404 23.30 3.86 6.45
C LEU A 404 21.83 4.16 6.19
N SER A 405 21.08 3.21 5.63
CA SER A 405 19.70 3.43 5.19
C SER A 405 18.65 2.91 6.17
N ALA A 406 19.02 2.05 7.13
CA ALA A 406 18.12 1.39 8.06
C ALA A 406 17.16 2.35 8.76
N PHE A 407 17.66 3.51 9.21
CA PHE A 407 16.86 4.50 9.93
C PHE A 407 15.68 5.03 9.11
N THR A 408 15.73 4.97 7.77
CA THR A 408 14.66 5.42 6.85
C THR A 408 13.32 4.77 7.17
N LEU A 409 13.30 3.56 7.74
CA LEU A 409 12.07 2.86 8.09
C LEU A 409 11.20 3.64 9.09
N ILE A 410 11.82 4.38 10.01
CA ILE A 410 11.12 5.17 11.02
C ILE A 410 10.31 6.31 10.37
N PRO A 411 10.93 7.29 9.69
CA PRO A 411 10.20 8.39 9.08
C PRO A 411 9.30 7.92 7.93
N TYR A 412 9.69 6.87 7.19
CA TYR A 412 8.83 6.27 6.17
C TYR A 412 7.49 5.78 6.75
N ALA A 413 7.53 5.06 7.88
CA ALA A 413 6.33 4.59 8.54
C ALA A 413 5.45 5.74 9.08
N LEU A 414 6.09 6.80 9.62
CA LEU A 414 5.38 7.99 10.08
C LEU A 414 4.67 8.72 8.94
N VAL A 415 5.36 8.95 7.81
CA VAL A 415 4.75 9.57 6.63
C VAL A 415 3.57 8.75 6.14
N LEU A 416 3.69 7.42 6.08
CA LEU A 416 2.56 6.57 5.68
C LEU A 416 1.37 6.67 6.63
N LEU A 417 1.57 6.75 7.94
CA LEU A 417 0.50 6.99 8.90
C LEU A 417 -0.17 8.36 8.67
N GLN A 418 0.63 9.41 8.48
CA GLN A 418 0.15 10.77 8.25
C GLN A 418 -0.69 10.87 6.96
N LEU A 419 -0.20 10.29 5.86
CA LEU A 419 -0.90 10.27 4.57
C LEU A 419 -2.29 9.65 4.67
N ARG A 420 -2.45 8.62 5.51
CA ARG A 420 -3.74 7.94 5.68
C ARG A 420 -4.78 8.81 6.34
N VAL A 421 -4.39 9.68 7.28
CA VAL A 421 -5.32 10.65 7.89
C VAL A 421 -5.80 11.65 6.84
N PHE A 422 -4.90 12.20 6.02
CA PHE A 422 -5.28 13.15 4.96
C PHE A 422 -6.18 12.50 3.89
N TYR A 423 -5.90 11.26 3.50
CA TYR A 423 -6.76 10.55 2.55
C TYR A 423 -8.13 10.22 3.12
N ALA A 424 -8.22 9.85 4.41
CA ALA A 424 -9.51 9.60 5.07
C ALA A 424 -10.38 10.87 5.19
N ARG A 425 -9.75 12.05 5.21
CA ARG A 425 -10.43 13.35 5.22
C ARG A 425 -10.67 13.94 3.82
N GLU A 426 -10.43 13.17 2.76
CA GLU A 426 -10.59 13.61 1.37
C GLU A 426 -9.74 14.86 1.02
N GLU A 427 -8.56 15.01 1.62
CA GLU A 427 -7.61 16.11 1.36
C GLU A 427 -6.41 15.64 0.49
N PRO A 428 -6.57 15.45 -0.84
CA PRO A 428 -5.54 14.85 -1.69
C PRO A 428 -4.35 15.79 -1.99
N TRP A 429 -4.51 17.10 -1.82
CA TRP A 429 -3.48 18.09 -2.12
C TRP A 429 -2.41 18.21 -1.02
N THR A 430 -2.78 17.95 0.24
CA THR A 430 -1.84 18.00 1.37
C THR A 430 -0.72 16.94 1.25
N PRO A 431 -1.01 15.68 0.87
CA PRO A 431 0.00 14.69 0.47
C PRO A 431 0.99 15.16 -0.59
N ILE A 432 0.56 16.00 -1.54
CA ILE A 432 1.43 16.52 -2.60
C ILE A 432 2.50 17.43 -2.01
N ALA A 433 2.14 18.31 -1.07
CA ALA A 433 3.12 19.16 -0.38
C ALA A 433 4.18 18.32 0.37
N ILE A 434 3.75 17.22 1.01
CA ILE A 434 4.65 16.30 1.71
C ILE A 434 5.61 15.63 0.74
N ILE A 435 5.12 15.06 -0.38
CA ILE A 435 6.00 14.38 -1.35
C ILE A 435 6.93 15.35 -2.08
N VAL A 436 6.52 16.60 -2.32
CA VAL A 436 7.41 17.64 -2.86
C VAL A 436 8.59 17.85 -1.93
N VAL A 437 8.35 18.04 -0.62
CA VAL A 437 9.43 18.22 0.36
C VAL A 437 10.32 16.98 0.43
N ILE A 438 9.74 15.78 0.48
CA ILE A 438 10.50 14.52 0.49
C ILE A 438 11.41 14.45 -0.75
N THR A 439 10.86 14.67 -1.94
CA THR A 439 11.60 14.59 -3.19
C THR A 439 12.65 15.68 -3.29
N THR A 440 12.37 16.93 -2.90
CA THR A 440 13.34 18.01 -2.92
C THR A 440 14.53 17.73 -2.01
N VAL A 441 14.28 17.37 -0.75
CA VAL A 441 15.36 17.07 0.20
C VAL A 441 16.13 15.83 -0.24
N LYS A 442 15.44 14.78 -0.72
CA LYS A 442 16.08 13.60 -1.29
C LYS A 442 16.99 13.96 -2.46
N VAL A 443 16.50 14.74 -3.43
CA VAL A 443 17.27 15.13 -4.63
C VAL A 443 18.51 15.95 -4.23
N VAL A 444 18.35 16.95 -3.36
CA VAL A 444 19.47 17.77 -2.89
C VAL A 444 20.51 16.92 -2.16
N ALA A 445 20.07 16.07 -1.22
CA ALA A 445 20.97 15.19 -0.48
C ALA A 445 21.64 14.14 -1.40
N SER A 446 20.92 13.61 -2.39
CA SER A 446 21.48 12.68 -3.38
C SER A 446 22.53 13.34 -4.26
N LEU A 447 22.33 14.60 -4.66
CA LEU A 447 23.33 15.36 -5.43
C LEU A 447 24.60 15.65 -4.61
N LEU A 448 24.48 15.73 -3.28
CA LEU A 448 25.62 15.87 -2.39
C LEU A 448 26.34 14.54 -2.11
N ALA A 449 25.67 13.41 -2.28
CA ALA A 449 26.20 12.09 -1.93
C ALA A 449 27.56 11.74 -2.60
N PRO A 450 27.81 12.03 -3.89
CA PRO A 450 29.12 11.80 -4.51
C PRO A 450 30.27 12.59 -3.90
N TYR A 451 29.98 13.71 -3.23
CA TYR A 451 30.99 14.56 -2.58
C TYR A 451 31.25 14.20 -1.12
N MET A 452 30.47 13.26 -0.56
CA MET A 452 30.59 12.81 0.84
C MET A 452 31.56 11.64 1.00
N THR A 453 32.03 11.03 -0.09
CA THR A 453 32.91 9.86 -0.08
C THR A 453 33.84 9.84 -1.28
N ASP A 454 35.12 9.56 -1.04
CA ASP A 454 36.08 9.33 -2.13
C ASP A 454 35.86 7.95 -2.79
N ASN A 455 35.25 7.00 -2.07
CA ASN A 455 34.88 5.71 -2.62
C ASN A 455 33.54 5.79 -3.35
N ARG A 456 33.59 5.72 -4.68
CA ARG A 456 32.42 5.79 -5.57
C ARG A 456 31.43 4.64 -5.37
N GLU A 457 31.88 3.47 -4.94
CA GLU A 457 31.00 2.31 -4.72
C GLU A 457 30.11 2.47 -3.49
N LEU A 458 30.51 3.33 -2.55
CA LEU A 458 29.69 3.68 -1.38
C LEU A 458 28.64 4.76 -1.66
N VAL A 459 28.66 5.41 -2.83
CA VAL A 459 27.65 6.44 -3.17
C VAL A 459 26.24 5.87 -3.10
N ALA A 460 26.03 4.61 -3.50
CA ALA A 460 24.73 3.93 -3.38
C ALA A 460 24.24 3.84 -1.92
N ALA A 461 25.16 3.72 -0.96
CA ALA A 461 24.85 3.71 0.46
C ALA A 461 24.41 5.10 0.96
N TYR A 462 25.10 6.16 0.53
CA TYR A 462 24.73 7.55 0.81
C TYR A 462 23.43 7.97 0.12
N LEU A 463 23.09 7.41 -1.03
CA LEU A 463 21.79 7.63 -1.68
C LEU A 463 20.64 7.09 -0.82
N GLY A 464 20.84 5.97 -0.13
CA GLY A 464 19.84 5.44 0.80
C GLY A 464 19.71 6.31 2.06
N LEU A 465 20.82 6.89 2.56
CA LEU A 465 20.79 7.94 3.59
C LEU A 465 20.03 9.19 3.12
N ALA A 466 20.29 9.67 1.91
CA ALA A 466 19.60 10.81 1.30
C ALA A 466 18.08 10.57 1.18
N ASN A 467 17.68 9.36 0.80
CA ASN A 467 16.28 8.95 0.79
C ASN A 467 15.67 9.00 2.21
N GLY A 468 16.39 8.52 3.21
CA GLY A 468 15.99 8.63 4.61
C GLY A 468 15.79 10.06 5.08
N LEU A 469 16.73 10.97 4.77
CA LEU A 469 16.61 12.40 5.08
C LEU A 469 15.39 13.04 4.41
N GLY A 470 15.10 12.65 3.16
CA GLY A 470 13.87 13.05 2.47
C GLY A 470 12.62 12.67 3.28
N PHE A 471 12.52 11.42 3.72
CA PHE A 471 11.40 10.98 4.56
C PHE A 471 11.36 11.66 5.92
N VAL A 472 12.51 11.98 6.54
CA VAL A 472 12.55 12.75 7.81
C VAL A 472 11.93 14.12 7.60
N ALA A 473 12.33 14.84 6.54
CA ALA A 473 11.75 16.14 6.21
C ALA A 473 10.23 16.02 5.94
N GLY A 474 9.81 14.98 5.22
CA GLY A 474 8.41 14.66 5.01
C GLY A 474 7.64 14.41 6.29
N ALA A 475 8.20 13.65 7.23
CA ALA A 475 7.58 13.35 8.51
C ALA A 475 7.42 14.60 9.39
N ILE A 476 8.42 15.51 9.35
CA ILE A 476 8.39 16.80 10.05
C ILE A 476 7.31 17.70 9.46
N VAL A 477 7.29 17.89 8.14
CA VAL A 477 6.28 18.72 7.47
C VAL A 477 4.89 18.12 7.64
N GLY A 478 4.76 16.81 7.48
CA GLY A 478 3.51 16.08 7.73
C GLY A 478 3.02 16.23 9.17
N TYR A 479 3.91 16.24 10.16
CA TYR A 479 3.54 16.53 11.56
C TYR A 479 2.98 17.95 11.71
N PHE A 480 3.63 18.96 11.15
CA PHE A 480 3.15 20.35 11.24
C PHE A 480 1.84 20.57 10.49
N LEU A 481 1.68 20.00 9.30
CA LEU A 481 0.44 20.05 8.53
C LEU A 481 -0.69 19.36 9.29
N LEU A 482 -0.44 18.17 9.84
CA LEU A 482 -1.46 17.42 10.57
C LEU A 482 -1.85 18.13 11.88
N ARG A 483 -0.88 18.75 12.57
CA ARG A 483 -1.13 19.59 13.75
C ARG A 483 -2.01 20.78 13.40
N ARG A 484 -1.78 21.43 12.26
CA ARG A 484 -2.58 22.56 11.78
C ARG A 484 -4.00 22.14 11.40
N THR A 485 -4.17 20.97 10.79
CA THR A 485 -5.46 20.44 10.37
C THR A 485 -6.28 19.94 11.57
N LEU A 486 -5.68 19.16 12.46
CA LEU A 486 -6.38 18.56 13.60
C LEU A 486 -6.52 19.49 14.81
N ARG A 487 -5.75 20.58 14.89
CA ARG A 487 -5.79 21.59 15.98
C ARG A 487 -5.95 20.95 17.38
N PRO A 488 -5.03 20.07 17.81
CA PRO A 488 -5.16 19.38 19.09
C PRO A 488 -5.23 20.40 20.25
N LEU A 489 -6.17 20.19 21.19
CA LEU A 489 -6.37 21.04 22.37
C LEU A 489 -5.09 21.23 23.20
N GLY A 490 -4.27 20.18 23.31
CA GLY A 490 -2.96 20.20 23.99
C GLY A 490 -1.78 20.60 23.12
N GLY A 491 -2.01 21.05 21.88
CA GLY A 491 -0.96 21.51 20.97
C GLY A 491 -0.03 20.44 20.41
N HIS A 492 -0.06 19.19 20.89
CA HIS A 492 0.79 18.09 20.41
C HIS A 492 -0.04 16.95 19.83
N LEU A 493 0.47 16.31 18.76
CA LEU A 493 -0.17 15.14 18.14
C LEU A 493 0.10 13.83 18.89
N VAL A 494 1.16 13.80 19.69
CA VAL A 494 1.64 12.64 20.43
C VAL A 494 1.85 13.09 21.88
N GLY A 495 1.34 12.32 22.84
CA GLY A 495 1.41 12.66 24.25
C GLY A 495 2.82 12.50 24.83
N ALA A 496 3.05 13.09 26.01
CA ALA A 496 4.34 13.03 26.69
C ALA A 496 4.75 11.59 27.07
N GLY A 497 3.78 10.73 27.37
CA GLY A 497 4.02 9.30 27.65
C GLY A 497 4.55 8.55 26.43
N GLU A 498 4.05 8.87 25.24
CA GLU A 498 4.49 8.28 23.99
C GLU A 498 5.86 8.80 23.58
N VAL A 499 6.13 10.11 23.73
CA VAL A 499 7.47 10.67 23.52
C VAL A 499 8.47 9.99 24.46
N ARG A 500 8.14 9.83 25.75
CA ARG A 500 8.97 9.08 26.70
C ARG A 500 9.21 7.65 26.23
N THR A 501 8.18 6.96 25.76
CA THR A 501 8.29 5.58 25.27
C THR A 501 9.18 5.48 24.04
N ILE A 502 9.06 6.41 23.10
CA ILE A 502 9.91 6.50 21.91
C ILE A 502 11.35 6.75 22.33
N LEU A 503 11.62 7.75 23.19
CA LEU A 503 12.97 8.07 23.68
C LEU A 503 13.61 6.90 24.43
N VAL A 504 12.85 6.22 25.29
CA VAL A 504 13.31 5.00 25.98
C VAL A 504 13.64 3.91 24.98
N THR A 505 12.80 3.71 23.96
CA THR A 505 13.05 2.69 22.91
C THR A 505 14.30 3.03 22.11
N VAL A 506 14.50 4.30 21.74
CA VAL A 506 15.72 4.79 21.08
C VAL A 506 16.94 4.52 21.95
N ALA A 507 16.92 4.96 23.22
CA ALA A 507 18.03 4.76 24.14
C ALA A 507 18.35 3.26 24.35
N ALA A 508 17.33 2.43 24.52
CA ALA A 508 17.48 0.97 24.65
C ALA A 508 18.11 0.35 23.40
N SER A 509 17.69 0.80 22.21
CA SER A 509 18.14 0.24 20.94
C SER A 509 19.54 0.72 20.57
N LEU A 510 19.88 1.97 20.89
CA LEU A 510 21.25 2.50 20.79
C LEU A 510 22.19 1.81 21.76
N LEU A 511 21.78 1.60 23.01
CA LEU A 511 22.57 0.87 24.02
C LEU A 511 22.80 -0.58 23.57
N ALA A 512 21.75 -1.28 23.16
CA ALA A 512 21.85 -2.64 22.66
C ALA A 512 22.74 -2.71 21.40
N GLY A 513 22.57 -1.76 20.48
CA GLY A 513 23.38 -1.68 19.26
C GLY A 513 24.85 -1.41 19.56
N LEU A 514 25.15 -0.51 20.49
CA LEU A 514 26.52 -0.21 20.91
C LEU A 514 27.18 -1.43 21.58
N ILE A 515 26.49 -2.07 22.52
CA ILE A 515 26.99 -3.29 23.18
C ILE A 515 27.22 -4.39 22.14
N ALA A 516 26.28 -4.57 21.21
CA ALA A 516 26.41 -5.56 20.16
C ALA A 516 27.58 -5.27 19.22
N TYR A 517 27.77 -4.01 18.82
CA TYR A 517 28.90 -3.59 18.00
C TYR A 517 30.25 -3.81 18.71
N VAL A 518 30.35 -3.41 19.98
CA VAL A 518 31.57 -3.62 20.78
C VAL A 518 31.85 -5.11 20.98
N THR A 519 30.82 -5.92 21.22
CA THR A 519 30.96 -7.37 21.38
C THR A 519 31.39 -8.04 20.08
N ASP A 520 30.81 -7.63 18.96
CA ASP A 520 31.17 -8.10 17.61
C ASP A 520 32.65 -7.82 17.28
N TRP A 521 33.12 -6.62 17.65
CA TRP A 521 34.51 -6.22 17.50
C TRP A 521 35.45 -6.99 18.44
N LEU A 522 35.14 -7.08 19.74
CA LEU A 522 35.97 -7.76 20.74
C LEU A 522 36.10 -9.27 20.49
N LEU A 523 35.00 -9.93 20.12
CA LEU A 523 34.99 -11.37 19.83
C LEU A 523 35.47 -11.68 18.40
N GLY A 524 35.75 -10.65 17.59
CA GLY A 524 36.15 -10.82 16.20
C GLY A 524 35.12 -11.60 15.37
N LEU A 525 33.82 -11.42 15.63
CA LEU A 525 32.76 -12.16 14.93
C LEU A 525 32.76 -11.91 13.42
N ALA A 526 33.35 -10.80 12.96
CA ALA A 526 33.64 -10.55 11.55
C ALA A 526 34.48 -11.67 10.91
N ALA A 527 35.33 -12.36 11.68
CA ALA A 527 36.08 -13.51 11.21
C ALA A 527 35.16 -14.69 10.82
N LEU A 528 33.98 -14.84 11.45
CA LEU A 528 33.00 -15.85 11.04
C LEU A 528 32.53 -15.58 9.61
N THR A 529 32.22 -14.32 9.29
CA THR A 529 31.87 -13.89 7.92
C THR A 529 33.03 -14.13 6.96
N ALA A 530 34.26 -13.80 7.35
CA ALA A 530 35.43 -13.96 6.48
C ALA A 530 35.79 -15.42 6.18
N HIS A 531 35.66 -16.33 7.16
CA HIS A 531 36.09 -17.73 7.00
C HIS A 531 34.97 -18.67 6.57
N ALA A 532 33.73 -18.43 7.01
CA ALA A 532 32.57 -19.29 6.73
C ALA A 532 31.54 -18.62 5.80
N GLY A 533 31.88 -17.48 5.19
CA GLY A 533 31.08 -16.79 4.19
C GLY A 533 29.66 -16.45 4.67
N SER A 534 28.66 -16.81 3.87
CA SER A 534 27.25 -16.56 4.17
C SER A 534 26.74 -17.33 5.41
N ALA A 535 27.18 -18.56 5.63
CA ALA A 535 26.81 -19.34 6.82
C ALA A 535 27.37 -18.73 8.11
N GLY A 536 28.62 -18.25 8.07
CA GLY A 536 29.22 -17.49 9.16
C GLY A 536 28.51 -16.16 9.42
N SER A 537 28.04 -15.51 8.36
CA SER A 537 27.25 -14.28 8.47
C SER A 537 25.88 -14.51 9.12
N LEU A 538 25.20 -15.62 8.81
CA LEU A 538 23.96 -16.02 9.49
C LEU A 538 24.19 -16.29 10.98
N LEU A 539 25.29 -16.96 11.33
CA LEU A 539 25.66 -17.20 12.73
C LEU A 539 25.95 -15.90 13.48
N ARG A 540 26.68 -14.98 12.84
CA ARG A 540 26.94 -13.63 13.37
C ARG A 540 25.64 -12.86 13.62
N LEU A 541 24.71 -12.87 12.66
CA LEU A 541 23.39 -12.25 12.83
C LEU A 541 22.58 -12.88 13.96
N PHE A 542 22.63 -14.20 14.08
CA PHE A 542 21.97 -14.91 15.18
C PHE A 542 22.55 -14.50 16.53
N ALA A 543 23.88 -14.43 16.66
CA ALA A 543 24.54 -13.96 17.87
C ALA A 543 24.15 -12.51 18.23
N LEU A 544 24.14 -11.61 17.24
CA LEU A 544 23.69 -10.22 17.42
C LEU A 544 22.23 -10.15 17.87
N ALA A 545 21.35 -10.97 17.30
CA ALA A 545 19.93 -11.00 17.67
C ALA A 545 19.73 -11.52 19.10
N VAL A 546 20.42 -12.60 19.47
CA VAL A 546 20.39 -13.19 20.82
C VAL A 546 20.94 -12.21 21.86
N LEU A 547 21.90 -11.36 21.49
CA LEU A 547 22.45 -10.34 22.38
C LEU A 547 21.54 -9.10 22.49
N MET A 548 21.08 -8.55 21.37
CA MET A 548 20.31 -7.29 21.36
C MET A 548 18.89 -7.47 21.93
N LEU A 549 18.21 -8.57 21.61
CA LEU A 549 16.80 -8.75 21.95
C LEU A 549 16.55 -8.74 23.47
N PRO A 550 17.31 -9.46 24.31
CA PRO A 550 17.18 -9.39 25.77
C PRO A 550 17.52 -8.02 26.34
N ILE A 551 18.49 -7.30 25.79
CA ILE A 551 18.88 -5.95 26.26
C ILE A 551 17.72 -4.98 26.00
N VAL A 552 17.20 -4.94 24.77
CA VAL A 552 16.07 -4.09 24.41
C VAL A 552 14.85 -4.44 25.27
N ALA A 553 14.49 -5.73 25.34
CA ALA A 553 13.34 -6.17 26.13
C ALA A 553 13.51 -5.83 27.62
N GLY A 554 14.70 -6.05 28.20
CA GLY A 554 15.00 -5.77 29.60
C GLY A 554 14.91 -4.29 29.94
N VAL A 555 15.49 -3.42 29.11
CA VAL A 555 15.41 -1.96 29.30
C VAL A 555 13.96 -1.48 29.15
N MET A 556 13.22 -1.96 28.17
CA MET A 556 11.82 -1.57 27.96
C MET A 556 10.89 -2.03 29.09
N VAL A 557 11.07 -3.25 29.61
CA VAL A 557 10.32 -3.75 30.76
C VAL A 557 10.66 -2.95 32.01
N ARG A 558 11.94 -2.65 32.24
CA ARG A 558 12.41 -1.85 33.40
C ARG A 558 11.93 -0.40 33.35
N ALA A 559 11.86 0.18 32.15
CA ALA A 559 11.32 1.52 31.94
C ALA A 559 9.78 1.60 32.04
N GLN A 560 9.13 0.45 32.28
CA GLN A 560 7.68 0.30 32.40
C GLN A 560 6.92 0.69 31.12
N VAL A 561 7.44 0.30 29.97
CA VAL A 561 6.69 0.44 28.70
C VAL A 561 5.50 -0.54 28.72
N PRO A 562 4.24 -0.05 28.63
CA PRO A 562 3.05 -0.90 28.79
C PRO A 562 3.02 -2.10 27.84
N GLU A 563 3.41 -1.88 26.58
CA GLU A 563 3.44 -2.91 25.55
C GLU A 563 4.49 -3.99 25.84
N ALA A 564 5.67 -3.61 26.34
CA ALA A 564 6.73 -4.54 26.70
C ALA A 564 6.34 -5.37 27.93
N GLN A 565 5.66 -4.77 28.90
CA GLN A 565 5.11 -5.48 30.06
C GLN A 565 4.01 -6.47 29.65
N ALA A 566 3.11 -6.06 28.76
CA ALA A 566 2.07 -6.95 28.23
C ALA A 566 2.67 -8.14 27.47
N ALA A 567 3.68 -7.89 26.62
CA ALA A 567 4.41 -8.94 25.92
C ALA A 567 5.13 -9.89 26.88
N PHE A 568 5.85 -9.34 27.87
CA PHE A 568 6.53 -10.13 28.89
C PHE A 568 5.57 -11.00 29.70
N ALA A 569 4.44 -10.43 30.16
CA ALA A 569 3.41 -11.16 30.88
C ALA A 569 2.79 -12.29 30.03
N ALA A 570 2.60 -12.07 28.73
CA ALA A 570 2.10 -13.10 27.81
C ALA A 570 3.11 -14.25 27.62
N VAL A 571 4.41 -13.93 27.50
CA VAL A 571 5.49 -14.93 27.41
C VAL A 571 5.58 -15.73 28.71
N VAL A 572 5.60 -15.07 29.87
CA VAL A 572 5.62 -15.72 31.18
C VAL A 572 4.40 -16.61 31.38
N ARG A 573 3.21 -16.21 30.92
CA ARG A 573 2.00 -17.06 30.97
C ARG A 573 2.09 -18.30 30.08
N ARG A 574 2.72 -18.20 28.90
CA ARG A 574 2.89 -19.34 27.97
C ARG A 574 3.98 -20.31 28.43
N VAL A 575 5.09 -19.79 28.97
CA VAL A 575 6.23 -20.60 29.42
C VAL A 575 6.00 -21.15 30.83
N GLY A 576 5.32 -20.39 31.70
CA GLY A 576 5.07 -20.74 33.10
C GLY A 576 3.97 -21.78 33.34
N GLY A 577 3.51 -22.51 32.33
CA GLY A 577 2.71 -23.73 32.49
C GLY A 577 1.34 -23.57 33.19
N LYS A 578 0.85 -22.36 33.47
CA LYS A 578 -0.51 -22.18 33.99
C LYS A 578 -1.51 -22.30 32.84
N HIS A 579 -1.72 -23.53 32.38
CA HIS A 579 -3.00 -23.94 31.80
C HIS A 579 -4.08 -23.56 32.83
N VAL A 580 -4.74 -22.43 32.61
CA VAL A 580 -6.03 -22.20 33.24
C VAL A 580 -6.93 -23.26 32.63
N MET A 581 -7.18 -24.34 33.39
CA MET A 581 -8.24 -25.28 33.10
C MET A 581 -9.48 -24.48 32.68
N PRO A 582 -10.14 -24.81 31.56
CA PRO A 582 -11.42 -24.18 31.25
C PRO A 582 -12.29 -24.39 32.48
N VAL A 583 -12.75 -23.30 33.08
CA VAL A 583 -13.68 -23.34 34.21
C VAL A 583 -14.84 -24.22 33.77
N LYS A 584 -14.91 -25.43 34.35
CA LYS A 584 -16.03 -26.35 34.19
C LYS A 584 -17.27 -25.54 34.60
N PRO A 585 -18.25 -25.30 33.72
CA PRO A 585 -19.43 -24.58 34.13
C PRO A 585 -20.08 -25.38 35.26
N ALA A 586 -20.16 -24.77 36.44
CA ALA A 586 -20.86 -25.34 37.57
C ALA A 586 -22.27 -25.69 37.11
N GLY A 587 -22.67 -26.93 37.37
CA GLY A 587 -23.96 -27.44 36.95
C GLY A 587 -25.08 -26.53 37.43
N ARG A 588 -25.98 -26.17 36.52
CA ARG A 588 -27.34 -25.80 36.87
C ARG A 588 -28.30 -26.67 36.08
N ALA A 589 -29.06 -27.41 36.87
CA ALA A 589 -30.23 -28.16 36.51
C ALA A 589 -31.29 -27.26 35.85
N SER A 590 -32.21 -27.95 35.17
CA SER A 590 -33.57 -27.56 34.75
C SER A 590 -33.70 -26.39 33.77
N ASP A 591 -33.91 -26.76 32.51
CA ASP A 591 -35.14 -26.50 31.76
C ASP A 591 -35.84 -25.15 31.98
N ARG A 592 -35.68 -24.23 31.02
CA ARG A 592 -36.70 -23.30 30.50
C ARG A 592 -36.09 -22.47 29.38
N ARG A 593 -36.63 -22.59 28.17
CA ARG A 593 -36.38 -21.67 27.05
C ARG A 593 -36.95 -20.28 27.40
N PRO A 594 -36.21 -19.18 27.12
CA PRO A 594 -36.89 -17.95 26.76
C PRO A 594 -36.33 -17.30 25.48
N HIS A 595 -37.26 -16.60 24.83
CA HIS A 595 -37.18 -15.83 23.60
C HIS A 595 -35.83 -15.18 23.25
N ARG A 596 -35.44 -15.32 21.98
CA ARG A 596 -34.48 -14.46 21.27
C ARG A 596 -34.96 -13.01 21.35
N ARG A 597 -34.32 -12.19 22.20
CA ARG A 597 -34.30 -10.73 22.01
C ARG A 597 -33.26 -10.42 20.92
N ALA A 598 -33.74 -9.89 19.81
CA ALA A 598 -32.91 -9.31 18.77
C ALA A 598 -32.12 -8.13 19.36
N VAL A 599 -30.81 -8.12 19.14
CA VAL A 599 -29.95 -6.98 19.44
C VAL A 599 -30.11 -6.01 18.27
N THR A 600 -30.76 -4.88 18.51
CA THR A 600 -30.99 -3.82 17.53
C THR A 600 -29.70 -3.04 17.28
N TYR A 601 -29.17 -3.12 16.06
CA TYR A 601 -28.31 -2.07 15.50
C TYR A 601 -29.18 -0.85 15.18
N ALA A 602 -28.73 0.35 15.56
CA ALA A 602 -29.39 1.60 15.21
C ALA A 602 -28.97 2.01 13.78
N GLU A 603 -29.79 1.67 12.78
CA GLU A 603 -29.74 2.35 11.48
C GLU A 603 -30.53 3.66 11.56
N GLN A 604 -29.84 4.79 11.64
CA GLN A 604 -30.42 6.09 11.31
C GLN A 604 -30.44 6.25 9.78
N ARG A 605 -31.57 5.89 9.16
CA ARG A 605 -31.90 6.28 7.80
C ARG A 605 -32.45 7.70 7.80
N ASN A 606 -31.64 8.65 7.34
CA ASN A 606 -32.13 9.94 6.84
C ASN A 606 -32.75 9.72 5.45
N SER A 607 -34.06 9.68 5.38
CA SER A 607 -34.81 9.84 4.13
C SER A 607 -35.86 10.92 4.31
N PHE A 608 -35.56 12.10 3.77
CA PHE A 608 -36.54 13.14 3.51
C PHE A 608 -37.55 12.64 2.46
N THR A 609 -38.83 12.68 2.77
CA THR A 609 -39.92 12.66 1.78
C THR A 609 -40.67 13.99 1.83
N PRO A 610 -40.91 14.65 0.68
CA PRO A 610 -41.69 15.88 0.64
C PRO A 610 -43.18 15.57 0.39
N GLY A 611 -44.06 16.26 1.14
CA GLY A 611 -45.42 16.60 0.69
C GLY A 611 -46.57 15.78 1.28
N GLY A 612 -47.52 16.48 1.90
CA GLY A 612 -48.87 15.97 2.19
C GLY A 612 -49.44 16.45 3.52
N GLY A 613 -49.99 17.67 3.56
CA GLY A 613 -50.74 18.16 4.72
C GLY A 613 -52.12 17.53 4.82
N PHE A 614 -52.67 17.43 6.04
CA PHE A 614 -54.09 17.70 6.33
C PHE A 614 -54.37 17.83 7.84
N ARG A 615 -54.94 19.00 8.17
CA ARG A 615 -55.87 19.42 9.24
C ARG A 615 -56.20 18.51 10.45
N SER A 616 -56.05 19.17 11.61
CA SER A 616 -56.98 19.32 12.75
C SER A 616 -57.68 18.09 13.36
N ARG A 617 -57.46 17.90 14.67
CA ARG A 617 -58.55 17.62 15.62
C ARG A 617 -58.20 18.14 17.02
N SER A 618 -59.15 18.90 17.54
CA SER A 618 -59.24 19.46 18.89
C SER A 618 -59.52 18.40 19.94
N ARG A 619 -58.94 18.55 21.14
CA ARG A 619 -59.54 18.14 22.42
C ARG A 619 -58.84 18.78 23.62
N THR A 620 -59.48 19.83 24.13
CA THR A 620 -59.76 20.16 25.54
C THR A 620 -58.85 19.62 26.66
N GLY A 621 -58.34 20.57 27.46
CA GLY A 621 -58.60 20.60 28.91
C GLY A 621 -57.45 20.22 29.84
N GLY A 622 -56.91 21.21 30.56
CA GLY A 622 -56.04 21.01 31.72
C GLY A 622 -55.10 22.19 31.95
N GLY A 623 -55.61 23.25 32.58
CA GLY A 623 -54.82 24.42 32.93
C GLY A 623 -53.92 24.19 34.14
N LEU A 624 -52.85 24.99 34.22
CA LEU A 624 -52.40 25.64 35.45
C LEU A 624 -51.42 26.76 35.08
N SER A 625 -51.80 27.96 35.52
CA SER A 625 -51.14 29.25 35.40
C SER A 625 -49.88 29.35 36.26
N MET A 626 -48.85 30.05 35.78
CA MET A 626 -48.05 30.95 36.61
C MET A 626 -47.24 31.94 35.74
N THR A 627 -47.84 33.12 35.57
CA THR A 627 -47.27 34.47 35.64
C THR A 627 -45.77 34.69 35.37
N TRP A 628 -45.52 35.44 34.28
CA TRP A 628 -44.36 36.31 34.09
C TRP A 628 -44.40 37.53 35.03
N PRO A 629 -43.26 38.23 35.19
CA PRO A 629 -43.30 39.65 34.92
C PRO A 629 -42.27 40.09 33.86
N GLU A 630 -42.67 41.21 33.28
CA GLU A 630 -42.21 41.94 32.11
C GLU A 630 -41.09 42.96 32.46
N ARG A 631 -40.44 43.49 31.40
CA ARG A 631 -39.67 44.77 31.30
C ARG A 631 -38.19 44.77 31.72
N ALA A 632 -37.29 45.50 31.05
CA ALA A 632 -37.34 46.33 29.85
C ALA A 632 -35.89 46.70 29.42
N ASP A 633 -35.75 47.03 28.14
CA ASP A 633 -34.90 48.07 27.54
C ASP A 633 -33.42 48.24 27.92
N GLY A 634 -32.58 48.15 26.87
CA GLY A 634 -31.98 49.38 26.33
C GLY A 634 -30.49 49.65 26.60
N LYS A 635 -29.73 49.62 25.49
CA LYS A 635 -28.54 50.45 25.15
C LYS A 635 -27.23 50.27 25.94
N ASP A 636 -26.20 49.77 25.22
CA ASP A 636 -24.93 50.45 24.80
C ASP A 636 -24.50 51.74 25.57
N PRO A 637 -23.20 52.13 25.67
CA PRO A 637 -22.06 51.71 24.82
C PRO A 637 -20.68 51.53 25.47
N ARG A 638 -19.80 50.78 24.78
CA ARG A 638 -18.46 51.20 24.31
C ARG A 638 -17.74 50.08 23.55
#